data_AF-A0A936AQC5-F1
#
_entry.id   AF-A0A936AQC5-F1
#
_cell.length_a   1.000
_cell.length_b   1.000
_cell.length_c   1.000
_cell.angle_alpha   90.00
_cell.angle_beta   90.00
_cell.angle_gamma   90.00
#
_symmetry.space_group_name_H-M   'P 1'
#
loop_
_entity.id
_entity.type
_entity.pdbx_description
1 polymer ?
#
loop_
_entity_poly.entity_id
_entity_poly.type
_entity_poly.pdbx_seq_one_letter_code
_entity_poly.pdbx_strand_id
1 'polypeptide(L)'
;MLAVTIIVVVTSFIRSRRQPRPPGPVRAESALKANVTSIVEGYRYVGNRDGRETFRLLAARDVAYEDGRHEMDQVDLTAYGDQPGKSIHILAEKGLWDQPQSIVTFTGNVKVASSEGLEVTTETLRYEQLNELAATDQPVQFRRADISGSSVGALLYAKTKNLALLKNAVLISANPDPNNKGGLPVEIRSESANYSEPDGVARFTGNCTVVQGEKSAKADAIAIVIDPKTKKLVRVEMRGNSQLSAQEKEKTSEMQSRDMDFHFDESQHLNLIVALGSARAKSLEQNAPREIAAEKIEAVYQPGKPGDKSNSLKSVATQGRTTMKIVVPDGGPDSKTVSERVIEADSVQTSFRDDGKYISRAEASGNAILTVTPKPISGTAEKKILKAPGFIADFQESGNAIKTFIADGGAIAEIEALQQDAARPRKTLRGKKLTASFNQQTQDVAEMIVDGDAKFTEGERNATASKAVYNASSRIVALRGKPLLWDSSARTNADEIDANLDSGESLMRGRVRTTYYSRETTGGAAPFKNRKAPVTIASDRAIVRHREGAAKYQGNVRAWQDDDFIRADNIELDKGERSMTASNNVQSAYYNFERKVEKGRKEIIPVFAGADRMTYTDANRTAVYDGAVKIRQGTDTIESLSAVATMDENNKLVGITASKNVVMTQPNRRATGDQLIYTVADDTAVLTGDLATAEDLDKQAVTKSAKLTLHLADARIEANDDSGNKKRVKTTHRIHD
;
A
#
# COMPACT_ATOMS: atom_id res chain seq x y z
N MET A 1 -43.92 23.50 17.47
CA MET A 1 -45.02 24.49 17.65
C MET A 1 -46.38 23.80 17.59
N LEU A 2 -46.82 23.17 18.68
CA LEU A 2 -48.21 22.71 18.86
C LEU A 2 -48.49 22.62 20.38
N ALA A 3 -49.59 23.24 20.84
CA ALA A 3 -49.95 23.54 22.23
C ALA A 3 -49.13 24.64 22.95
N VAL A 4 -49.89 25.47 23.69
CA VAL A 4 -49.55 26.57 24.63
C VAL A 4 -50.83 26.65 25.51
N THR A 5 -50.87 26.46 26.83
CA THR A 5 -49.88 26.44 27.95
C THR A 5 -50.51 25.73 29.17
N ILE A 6 -49.84 25.09 30.14
CA ILE A 6 -48.39 24.81 30.37
C ILE A 6 -48.20 23.56 31.30
N ILE A 7 -46.98 23.36 31.82
CA ILE A 7 -46.49 22.36 32.81
C ILE A 7 -47.10 22.62 34.21
N VAL A 8 -47.39 21.65 35.11
CA VAL A 8 -46.57 20.72 35.94
C VAL A 8 -47.50 19.54 36.40
N VAL A 9 -47.15 18.37 36.99
CA VAL A 9 -45.98 17.65 37.58
C VAL A 9 -46.18 16.16 37.16
N VAL A 10 -45.24 15.23 36.90
CA VAL A 10 -43.90 14.88 37.43
C VAL A 10 -44.00 14.27 38.86
N THR A 11 -43.49 13.07 39.22
CA THR A 11 -42.40 12.21 38.69
C THR A 11 -42.73 10.70 38.72
N SER A 12 -41.93 9.88 38.01
CA SER A 12 -41.87 8.39 37.99
C SER A 12 -42.81 7.72 36.96
N PHE A 13 -42.30 7.04 35.93
CA PHE A 13 -41.61 5.76 36.09
C PHE A 13 -40.64 5.42 34.91
N ILE A 14 -39.35 5.21 35.21
CA ILE A 14 -38.48 4.40 34.34
C ILE A 14 -38.70 2.93 34.74
N ARG A 15 -38.91 2.03 33.76
CA ARG A 15 -39.32 0.60 33.88
C ARG A 15 -40.84 0.33 34.01
N SER A 16 -41.62 0.67 32.99
CA SER A 16 -42.83 -0.11 32.67
C SER A 16 -42.95 -0.39 31.17
N ARG A 17 -42.54 -1.58 30.73
CA ARG A 17 -42.85 -2.11 29.40
C ARG A 17 -44.29 -2.64 29.40
N ARG A 18 -45.26 -1.75 29.22
CA ARG A 18 -46.63 -2.04 28.77
C ARG A 18 -47.28 -0.76 28.26
N GLN A 19 -47.29 -0.57 26.95
CA GLN A 19 -48.40 0.13 26.32
C GLN A 19 -49.69 -0.64 26.68
N PRO A 20 -50.87 0.02 26.76
CA PRO A 20 -52.14 -0.69 26.68
C PRO A 20 -52.12 -1.63 25.47
N ARG A 21 -52.74 -2.81 25.58
CA ARG A 21 -52.96 -3.63 24.38
C ARG A 21 -53.77 -2.80 23.38
N PRO A 22 -53.49 -2.89 22.07
CA PRO A 22 -54.40 -2.35 21.06
C PRO A 22 -55.82 -2.88 21.34
N PRO A 23 -56.87 -2.08 21.10
CA PRO A 23 -58.23 -2.61 21.05
C PRO A 23 -58.25 -3.85 20.15
N GLY A 24 -58.98 -4.89 20.57
CA GLY A 24 -59.16 -6.07 19.73
C GLY A 24 -59.86 -5.68 18.41
N PRO A 25 -59.69 -6.49 17.34
CA PRO A 25 -60.50 -6.29 16.13
C PRO A 25 -61.98 -6.30 16.52
N VAL A 26 -62.77 -5.41 15.90
CA VAL A 26 -64.16 -5.17 16.30
C VAL A 26 -64.98 -6.46 16.11
N ARG A 27 -65.22 -7.18 17.21
CA ARG A 27 -66.37 -8.08 17.29
C ARG A 27 -67.59 -7.19 17.33
N ALA A 28 -68.40 -7.27 16.28
CA ALA A 28 -69.80 -6.90 16.35
C ALA A 28 -70.49 -7.89 17.30
N GLU A 29 -70.46 -7.63 18.60
CA GLU A 29 -71.30 -8.34 19.55
C GLU A 29 -72.74 -7.93 19.29
N SER A 30 -73.48 -8.81 18.62
CA SER A 30 -74.90 -8.64 18.32
C SER A 30 -75.70 -8.77 19.62
N ALA A 31 -75.80 -7.66 20.36
CA ALA A 31 -76.58 -7.53 21.57
C ALA A 31 -78.04 -7.20 21.24
N LEU A 32 -78.95 -7.61 22.14
CA LEU A 32 -80.39 -7.59 21.92
C LEU A 32 -80.96 -6.18 21.68
N LYS A 33 -82.12 -6.14 21.00
CA LYS A 33 -82.87 -4.90 20.68
C LYS A 33 -83.19 -4.09 21.95
N ALA A 34 -82.40 -3.05 22.21
CA ALA A 34 -82.84 -1.94 23.05
C ALA A 34 -84.04 -1.23 22.39
N ASN A 35 -84.94 -0.64 23.18
CA ASN A 35 -86.05 0.12 22.65
C ASN A 35 -85.56 1.45 22.05
N VAL A 36 -86.14 1.85 20.93
CA VAL A 36 -85.94 3.20 20.36
C VAL A 36 -86.71 4.20 21.22
N THR A 37 -86.02 5.20 21.74
CA THR A 37 -86.58 6.25 22.62
C THR A 37 -86.98 7.50 21.84
N SER A 38 -86.26 7.85 20.76
CA SER A 38 -86.68 8.89 19.82
C SER A 38 -86.08 8.69 18.43
N ILE A 39 -86.76 9.24 17.41
CA ILE A 39 -86.23 9.42 16.05
C ILE A 39 -86.36 10.91 15.71
N VAL A 40 -85.30 11.53 15.20
CA VAL A 40 -85.26 12.97 14.89
C VAL A 40 -84.67 13.18 13.49
N GLU A 41 -85.46 13.71 12.58
CA GLU A 41 -85.01 14.19 11.27
C GLU A 41 -84.41 15.62 11.41
N GLY A 42 -83.35 15.93 10.68
CA GLY A 42 -82.63 17.20 10.77
C GLY A 42 -81.94 17.46 12.12
N TYR A 43 -81.48 16.39 12.76
CA TYR A 43 -80.90 16.43 14.11
C TYR A 43 -79.75 17.43 14.24
N ARG A 44 -79.75 18.17 15.35
CA ARG A 44 -78.73 19.16 15.71
C ARG A 44 -78.47 19.13 17.20
N TYR A 45 -77.23 18.87 17.57
CA TYR A 45 -76.74 18.92 18.94
C TYR A 45 -75.55 19.87 19.06
N VAL A 46 -75.46 20.59 20.19
CA VAL A 46 -74.38 21.55 20.47
C VAL A 46 -73.82 21.28 21.87
N GLY A 47 -72.67 20.62 21.92
CA GLY A 47 -71.97 20.35 23.17
C GLY A 47 -71.34 21.62 23.73
N ASN A 48 -71.72 22.02 24.93
CA ASN A 48 -71.18 23.20 25.61
C ASN A 48 -70.43 22.82 26.89
N ARG A 49 -69.34 23.53 27.19
CA ARG A 49 -68.60 23.45 28.46
C ARG A 49 -68.23 24.88 28.87
N ASP A 50 -68.50 25.25 30.12
CA ASP A 50 -68.17 26.57 30.68
C ASP A 50 -68.63 27.77 29.83
N GLY A 51 -69.81 27.65 29.21
CA GLY A 51 -70.39 28.68 28.32
C GLY A 51 -69.82 28.73 26.90
N ARG A 52 -68.90 27.81 26.55
CA ARG A 52 -68.26 27.71 25.24
C ARG A 52 -68.76 26.50 24.45
N GLU A 53 -69.03 26.70 23.17
CA GLU A 53 -69.29 25.62 22.21
C GLU A 53 -68.01 24.77 22.03
N THR A 54 -68.10 23.50 22.40
CA THR A 54 -67.02 22.50 22.31
C THR A 54 -67.18 21.61 21.07
N PHE A 55 -68.41 21.33 20.64
CA PHE A 55 -68.68 20.73 19.34
C PHE A 55 -70.11 20.98 18.88
N ARG A 56 -70.30 20.89 17.56
CA ARG A 56 -71.58 20.95 16.85
C ARG A 56 -71.74 19.68 16.04
N LEU A 57 -72.81 18.94 16.30
CA LEU A 57 -73.14 17.70 15.63
C LEU A 57 -74.45 17.91 14.85
N LEU A 58 -74.42 17.59 13.57
CA LEU A 58 -75.56 17.59 12.66
C LEU A 58 -75.69 16.18 12.07
N ALA A 59 -76.93 15.72 11.89
CA ALA A 59 -77.22 14.52 11.12
C ALA A 59 -78.50 14.73 10.31
N ALA A 60 -78.64 14.07 9.16
CA ALA A 60 -79.91 14.04 8.44
C ALA A 60 -80.99 13.36 9.29
N ARG A 61 -80.61 12.32 10.05
CA ARG A 61 -81.47 11.59 10.98
C ARG A 61 -80.68 11.08 12.18
N ASP A 62 -81.30 11.09 13.35
CA ASP A 62 -80.85 10.42 14.57
C ASP A 62 -81.90 9.40 15.06
N VAL A 63 -81.43 8.29 15.64
CA VAL A 63 -82.22 7.24 16.29
C VAL A 63 -81.58 6.97 17.66
N ALA A 64 -82.23 7.45 18.71
CA ALA A 64 -81.79 7.26 20.09
C ALA A 64 -82.41 5.97 20.68
N TYR A 65 -81.66 5.31 21.56
CA TYR A 65 -82.05 4.07 22.22
C TYR A 65 -82.02 4.19 23.75
N GLU A 66 -82.76 3.32 24.43
CA GLU A 66 -82.88 3.25 25.90
C GLU A 66 -81.55 2.94 26.62
N ASP A 67 -80.59 2.33 25.91
CA ASP A 67 -79.24 2.02 26.40
C ASP A 67 -78.25 3.22 26.32
N GLY A 68 -78.70 4.39 25.87
CA GLY A 68 -77.85 5.59 25.71
C GLY A 68 -77.04 5.61 24.41
N ARG A 69 -77.39 4.75 23.44
CA ARG A 69 -76.84 4.75 22.09
C ARG A 69 -77.62 5.67 21.16
N HIS A 70 -76.90 6.30 20.24
CA HIS A 70 -77.44 7.05 19.10
C HIS A 70 -76.90 6.47 17.78
N GLU A 71 -77.79 6.20 16.82
CA GLU A 71 -77.47 5.80 15.46
C GLU A 71 -77.93 6.89 14.48
N MET A 72 -76.99 7.46 13.74
CA MET A 72 -77.19 8.66 12.92
C MET A 72 -76.83 8.43 11.45
N ASP A 73 -77.58 9.06 10.54
CA ASP A 73 -77.34 9.07 9.09
C ASP A 73 -76.87 10.46 8.60
N GLN A 74 -75.91 10.48 7.66
CA GLN A 74 -75.28 11.68 7.07
C GLN A 74 -74.79 12.67 8.12
N VAL A 75 -73.69 12.30 8.80
CA VAL A 75 -73.16 13.01 9.96
C VAL A 75 -72.15 14.08 9.55
N ASP A 76 -72.34 15.28 10.09
CA ASP A 76 -71.39 16.40 10.09
C ASP A 76 -71.09 16.80 11.54
N LEU A 77 -69.84 16.62 11.97
CA LEU A 77 -69.36 17.00 13.30
C LEU A 77 -68.26 18.06 13.17
N THR A 78 -68.50 19.26 13.70
CA THR A 78 -67.45 20.26 13.94
C THR A 78 -67.08 20.26 15.43
N ALA A 79 -65.91 19.75 15.78
CA ALA A 79 -65.33 19.88 17.12
C ALA A 79 -64.43 21.13 17.20
N TYR A 80 -64.51 21.87 18.31
CA TYR A 80 -63.74 23.09 18.56
C TYR A 80 -62.72 22.83 19.68
N GLY A 81 -61.45 23.13 19.42
CA GLY A 81 -60.36 22.98 20.39
C GLY A 81 -60.29 24.15 21.38
N ASP A 82 -59.48 24.00 22.44
CA ASP A 82 -59.38 24.98 23.53
C ASP A 82 -58.80 26.34 23.11
N GLN A 83 -58.03 26.39 22.03
CA GLN A 83 -57.52 27.64 21.46
C GLN A 83 -58.51 28.22 20.42
N PRO A 84 -58.82 29.53 20.44
CA PRO A 84 -59.67 30.17 19.43
C PRO A 84 -59.18 29.90 18.01
N GLY A 85 -60.12 29.71 17.08
CA GLY A 85 -59.82 29.41 15.67
C GLY A 85 -59.43 27.96 15.38
N LYS A 86 -59.27 27.09 16.39
CA LYS A 86 -58.97 25.67 16.18
C LYS A 86 -60.24 24.82 16.15
N SER A 87 -60.42 24.10 15.05
CA SER A 87 -61.48 23.11 14.85
C SER A 87 -60.99 21.89 14.07
N ILE A 88 -61.74 20.80 14.24
CA ILE A 88 -61.73 19.59 13.43
C ILE A 88 -63.16 19.39 12.91
N HIS A 89 -63.29 19.06 11.63
CA HIS A 89 -64.53 18.74 10.93
C HIS A 89 -64.50 17.27 10.52
N ILE A 90 -65.59 16.54 10.73
CA ILE A 90 -65.73 15.12 10.37
C ILE A 90 -67.04 14.94 9.61
N LEU A 91 -66.95 14.36 8.42
CA LEU A 91 -68.08 13.93 7.59
C LEU A 91 -68.09 12.40 7.51
N ALA A 92 -69.27 11.76 7.61
CA ALA A 92 -69.45 10.33 7.41
C ALA A 92 -70.89 9.98 6.99
N GLU A 93 -71.07 8.85 6.31
CA GLU A 93 -72.42 8.37 5.93
C GLU A 93 -73.23 7.91 7.15
N LYS A 94 -72.57 7.34 8.16
CA LYS A 94 -73.17 6.92 9.43
C LYS A 94 -72.32 7.29 10.63
N GLY A 95 -72.98 7.55 11.76
CA GLY A 95 -72.37 7.69 13.08
C GLY A 95 -73.08 6.83 14.12
N LEU A 96 -72.30 6.22 15.00
CA LEU A 96 -72.75 5.46 16.16
C LEU A 96 -72.11 6.09 17.41
N TRP A 97 -72.90 6.69 18.29
CA TRP A 97 -72.42 7.24 19.56
C TRP A 97 -72.94 6.39 20.72
N ASP A 98 -72.01 5.69 21.39
CA ASP A 98 -72.24 5.05 22.68
C ASP A 98 -71.91 6.11 23.76
N GLN A 99 -72.95 6.71 24.34
CA GLN A 99 -72.77 7.75 25.36
C GLN A 99 -72.20 7.18 26.68
N PRO A 100 -72.68 6.04 27.23
CA PRO A 100 -72.11 5.45 28.44
C PRO A 100 -70.61 5.13 28.36
N GLN A 101 -70.14 4.56 27.25
CA GLN A 101 -68.72 4.26 27.03
C GLN A 101 -67.92 5.47 26.53
N SER A 102 -68.60 6.57 26.16
CA SER A 102 -67.99 7.78 25.56
C SER A 102 -67.20 7.47 24.29
N ILE A 103 -67.76 6.63 23.42
CA ILE A 103 -67.19 6.19 22.14
C ILE A 103 -68.08 6.70 21.00
N VAL A 104 -67.48 7.27 19.96
CA VAL A 104 -68.15 7.58 18.69
C VAL A 104 -67.48 6.78 17.59
N THR A 105 -68.25 6.13 16.72
CA THR A 105 -67.74 5.43 15.54
C THR A 105 -68.40 6.00 14.29
N PHE A 106 -67.59 6.48 13.36
CA PHE A 106 -68.01 6.96 12.05
C PHE A 106 -67.75 5.88 11.01
N THR A 107 -68.67 5.67 10.06
CA THR A 107 -68.57 4.63 9.02
C THR A 107 -69.10 5.13 7.69
N GLY A 108 -68.51 4.67 6.58
CA GLY A 108 -68.87 5.06 5.22
C GLY A 108 -68.25 6.39 4.81
N ASN A 109 -67.27 6.34 3.91
CA ASN A 109 -66.66 7.52 3.28
C ASN A 109 -66.16 8.60 4.26
N VAL A 110 -65.61 8.20 5.41
CA VAL A 110 -65.23 9.10 6.51
C VAL A 110 -64.11 10.05 6.07
N LYS A 111 -64.37 11.36 6.23
CA LYS A 111 -63.44 12.45 5.91
C LYS A 111 -63.24 13.31 7.15
N VAL A 112 -62.00 13.54 7.53
CA VAL A 112 -61.62 14.48 8.59
C VAL A 112 -60.84 15.63 7.98
N ALA A 113 -61.20 16.86 8.29
CA ALA A 113 -60.45 18.06 7.95
C ALA A 113 -60.18 18.88 9.21
N SER A 114 -59.08 19.63 9.26
CA SER A 114 -58.79 20.53 10.38
C SER A 114 -58.46 21.94 9.92
N SER A 115 -58.79 22.89 10.78
CA SER A 115 -58.30 24.28 10.75
C SER A 115 -56.78 24.42 10.54
N GLU A 116 -55.97 23.44 10.97
CA GLU A 116 -54.51 23.44 10.80
C GLU A 116 -54.01 22.68 9.55
N GLY A 117 -54.90 22.45 8.57
CA GLY A 117 -54.56 21.91 7.24
C GLY A 117 -54.25 20.41 7.19
N LEU A 118 -54.56 19.65 8.24
CA LEU A 118 -54.64 18.18 8.17
C LEU A 118 -55.96 17.75 7.50
N GLU A 119 -55.85 16.86 6.53
CA GLU A 119 -56.92 16.08 5.90
C GLU A 119 -56.66 14.58 6.16
N VAL A 120 -57.72 13.79 6.40
CA VAL A 120 -57.66 12.33 6.55
C VAL A 120 -58.88 11.70 5.86
N THR A 121 -58.70 10.57 5.19
CA THR A 121 -59.79 9.76 4.63
C THR A 121 -59.65 8.29 5.05
N THR A 122 -60.76 7.66 5.42
CA THR A 122 -60.84 6.23 5.76
C THR A 122 -62.29 5.74 5.69
N GLU A 123 -62.50 4.43 5.74
CA GLU A 123 -63.86 3.84 5.70
C GLU A 123 -64.51 3.72 7.08
N THR A 124 -63.72 3.73 8.16
CA THR A 124 -64.25 3.72 9.55
C THR A 124 -63.29 4.44 10.49
N LEU A 125 -63.83 5.22 11.43
CA LEU A 125 -63.07 5.94 12.44
C LEU A 125 -63.76 5.83 13.81
N ARG A 126 -63.14 5.14 14.76
CA ARG A 126 -63.57 5.08 16.16
C ARG A 126 -62.82 6.14 16.97
N TYR A 127 -63.53 7.03 17.66
CA TYR A 127 -62.98 7.99 18.61
C TYR A 127 -63.45 7.67 20.03
N GLU A 128 -62.50 7.51 20.95
CA GLU A 128 -62.73 7.22 22.36
C GLU A 128 -62.40 8.47 23.19
N GLN A 129 -63.44 9.16 23.66
CA GLN A 129 -63.33 10.54 24.15
C GLN A 129 -62.48 10.65 25.44
N LEU A 130 -62.60 9.67 26.35
CA LEU A 130 -61.92 9.67 27.65
C LEU A 130 -60.39 9.57 27.53
N ASN A 131 -59.90 8.84 26.53
CA ASN A 131 -58.48 8.63 26.25
C ASN A 131 -57.96 9.49 25.09
N GLU A 132 -58.84 10.28 24.45
CA GLU A 132 -58.57 11.08 23.25
C GLU A 132 -57.90 10.26 22.13
N LEU A 133 -58.37 9.01 21.96
CA LEU A 133 -57.83 8.04 21.01
C LEU A 133 -58.73 7.96 19.77
N ALA A 134 -58.22 8.42 18.63
CA ALA A 134 -58.77 8.11 17.32
C ALA A 134 -58.12 6.84 16.76
N ALA A 135 -58.93 5.91 16.26
CA ALA A 135 -58.48 4.60 15.80
C ALA A 135 -59.21 4.15 14.53
N THR A 136 -58.49 3.48 13.64
CA THR A 136 -59.04 2.72 12.51
C THR A 136 -58.20 1.47 12.27
N ASP A 137 -58.82 0.38 11.80
CA ASP A 137 -58.15 -0.81 11.26
C ASP A 137 -58.22 -0.88 9.72
N GLN A 138 -58.97 0.04 9.10
CA GLN A 138 -59.19 0.13 7.66
C GLN A 138 -58.05 0.87 6.95
N PRO A 139 -57.98 0.83 5.60
CA PRO A 139 -57.14 1.74 4.85
C PRO A 139 -57.39 3.20 5.22
N VAL A 140 -56.31 3.94 5.42
CA VAL A 140 -56.34 5.37 5.76
C VAL A 140 -55.32 6.11 4.90
N GLN A 141 -55.69 7.30 4.43
CA GLN A 141 -54.80 8.26 3.78
C GLN A 141 -54.86 9.58 4.54
N PHE A 142 -53.75 10.32 4.59
CA PHE A 142 -53.70 11.64 5.21
C PHE A 142 -52.80 12.61 4.43
N ARG A 143 -53.05 13.90 4.61
CA ARG A 143 -52.27 15.00 4.03
C ARG A 143 -52.21 16.18 4.99
N ARG A 144 -51.06 16.80 5.17
CA ARG A 144 -50.88 18.03 5.93
C ARG A 144 -49.70 18.84 5.37
N ALA A 145 -49.99 20.02 4.83
CA ALA A 145 -49.02 20.81 4.05
C ALA A 145 -48.33 19.94 2.98
N ASP A 146 -46.99 19.95 2.93
CA ASP A 146 -46.18 19.21 1.96
C ASP A 146 -45.96 17.73 2.34
N ILE A 147 -46.62 17.22 3.39
CA ILE A 147 -46.51 15.81 3.83
C ILE A 147 -47.83 15.08 3.56
N SER A 148 -47.77 13.89 2.98
CA SER A 148 -48.88 12.94 2.91
C SER A 148 -48.45 11.54 3.31
N GLY A 149 -49.39 10.63 3.52
CA GLY A 149 -49.08 9.25 3.82
C GLY A 149 -50.32 8.36 3.86
N SER A 150 -50.09 7.06 4.04
CA SER A 150 -51.13 6.05 4.11
C SER A 150 -50.70 4.82 4.90
N SER A 151 -51.68 4.03 5.33
CA SER A 151 -51.48 2.72 5.96
C SER A 151 -52.78 1.90 5.95
N VAL A 152 -52.69 0.62 6.32
CA VAL A 152 -53.85 -0.16 6.75
C VAL A 152 -53.87 -0.14 8.28
N GLY A 153 -54.84 0.60 8.82
CA GLY A 153 -55.01 0.88 10.24
C GLY A 153 -54.07 1.94 10.80
N ALA A 154 -54.59 2.79 11.68
CA ALA A 154 -53.83 3.81 12.40
C ALA A 154 -54.42 4.10 13.79
N LEU A 155 -53.56 4.56 14.72
CA LEU A 155 -53.93 5.04 16.05
C LEU A 155 -53.34 6.44 16.26
N LEU A 156 -54.17 7.40 16.69
CA LEU A 156 -53.77 8.75 17.06
C LEU A 156 -54.22 9.04 18.50
N TYR A 157 -53.25 9.13 19.40
CA TYR A 157 -53.45 9.55 20.79
C TYR A 157 -53.26 11.06 20.86
N ALA A 158 -54.34 11.85 20.76
CA ALA A 158 -54.25 13.31 20.63
C ALA A 158 -53.58 13.96 21.86
N LYS A 159 -53.98 13.54 23.06
CA LYS A 159 -53.44 13.96 24.36
C LYS A 159 -51.90 13.90 24.46
N THR A 160 -51.32 12.82 23.94
CA THR A 160 -49.85 12.61 23.94
C THR A 160 -49.18 12.96 22.61
N LYS A 161 -49.97 13.32 21.58
CA LYS A 161 -49.54 13.61 20.21
C LYS A 161 -48.67 12.50 19.61
N ASN A 162 -49.14 11.26 19.78
CA ASN A 162 -48.52 10.07 19.21
C ASN A 162 -49.40 9.50 18.10
N LEU A 163 -48.82 9.37 16.90
CA LEU A 163 -49.41 8.68 15.75
C LEU A 163 -48.71 7.33 15.56
N ALA A 164 -49.47 6.28 15.28
CA ALA A 164 -48.99 4.99 14.82
C ALA A 164 -49.73 4.56 13.55
N LEU A 165 -48.98 4.16 12.52
CA LEU A 165 -49.44 3.60 11.26
C LEU A 165 -49.15 2.10 11.29
N LEU A 166 -50.19 1.26 11.28
CA LEU A 166 -50.11 -0.10 11.81
C LEU A 166 -49.57 -1.13 10.81
N LYS A 167 -49.91 -1.01 9.53
CA LYS A 167 -49.47 -1.92 8.46
C LYS A 167 -49.25 -1.16 7.15
N ASN A 168 -48.26 -1.57 6.37
CA ASN A 168 -47.93 -1.02 5.04
C ASN A 168 -47.82 0.52 5.07
N ALA A 169 -47.09 1.05 6.06
CA ALA A 169 -46.97 2.48 6.28
C ALA A 169 -46.13 3.16 5.19
N VAL A 170 -46.73 4.14 4.51
CA VAL A 170 -46.11 5.00 3.50
C VAL A 170 -46.15 6.45 3.97
N LEU A 171 -45.05 7.18 3.81
CA LEU A 171 -44.97 8.62 4.02
C LEU A 171 -44.31 9.27 2.80
N ILE A 172 -44.88 10.37 2.29
CA ILE A 172 -44.35 11.16 1.19
C ILE A 172 -44.16 12.59 1.68
N SER A 173 -42.97 13.14 1.49
CA SER A 173 -42.69 14.57 1.62
C SER A 173 -42.49 15.15 0.23
N ALA A 174 -43.46 15.96 -0.22
CA ALA A 174 -43.49 16.55 -1.56
C ALA A 174 -42.43 17.65 -1.75
N ASN A 175 -42.09 18.38 -0.68
CA ASN A 175 -41.02 19.37 -0.66
C ASN A 175 -40.16 19.18 0.61
N PRO A 176 -39.17 18.25 0.57
CA PRO A 176 -38.37 17.87 1.74
C PRO A 176 -37.35 18.93 2.17
N ASP A 177 -37.01 19.89 1.28
CA ASP A 177 -36.15 21.03 1.57
C ASP A 177 -36.98 22.33 1.54
N PRO A 178 -37.25 22.97 2.70
CA PRO A 178 -38.00 24.23 2.74
C PRO A 178 -37.24 25.41 2.09
N ASN A 179 -35.92 25.30 1.90
CA ASN A 179 -35.07 26.31 1.26
C ASN A 179 -34.99 26.12 -0.28
N ASN A 180 -35.52 25.03 -0.82
CA ASN A 180 -35.41 24.68 -2.24
C ASN A 180 -36.75 24.18 -2.82
N LYS A 181 -37.70 25.11 -2.98
CA LYS A 181 -38.98 24.86 -3.66
C LYS A 181 -38.74 24.25 -5.05
N GLY A 182 -39.09 22.97 -5.20
CA GLY A 182 -38.79 22.18 -6.40
C GLY A 182 -37.79 21.04 -6.18
N GLY A 183 -37.35 20.78 -4.94
CA GLY A 183 -36.65 19.54 -4.59
C GLY A 183 -37.50 18.30 -4.88
N LEU A 184 -36.86 17.20 -5.28
CA LEU A 184 -37.57 15.95 -5.58
C LEU A 184 -38.23 15.37 -4.32
N PRO A 185 -39.48 14.86 -4.40
CA PRO A 185 -40.16 14.25 -3.26
C PRO A 185 -39.37 13.09 -2.65
N VAL A 186 -39.44 12.97 -1.33
CA VAL A 186 -38.95 11.80 -0.57
C VAL A 186 -40.13 10.90 -0.26
N GLU A 187 -40.06 9.65 -0.71
CA GLU A 187 -41.00 8.59 -0.32
C GLU A 187 -40.32 7.62 0.66
N ILE A 188 -41.02 7.26 1.74
CA ILE A 188 -40.61 6.28 2.74
C ILE A 188 -41.68 5.19 2.81
N ARG A 189 -41.28 3.92 2.74
CA ARG A 189 -42.15 2.75 2.96
C ARG A 189 -41.60 1.87 4.07
N SER A 190 -42.49 1.22 4.81
CA SER A 190 -42.16 0.28 5.89
C SER A 190 -43.36 -0.61 6.23
N GLU A 191 -43.17 -1.67 7.00
CA GLU A 191 -44.27 -2.46 7.54
C GLU A 191 -45.11 -1.64 8.53
N SER A 192 -44.48 -0.86 9.41
CA SER A 192 -45.17 0.00 10.38
C SER A 192 -44.36 1.26 10.70
N ALA A 193 -45.05 2.32 11.13
CA ALA A 193 -44.39 3.57 11.53
C ALA A 193 -45.04 4.20 12.76
N ASN A 194 -44.27 4.96 13.53
CA ASN A 194 -44.77 5.78 14.65
C ASN A 194 -44.14 7.17 14.65
N TYR A 195 -44.87 8.19 15.09
CA TYR A 195 -44.39 9.55 15.27
C TYR A 195 -44.80 10.09 16.64
N SER A 196 -43.81 10.58 17.40
CA SER A 196 -44.01 11.34 18.63
C SER A 196 -43.69 12.81 18.33
N GLU A 197 -44.70 13.68 18.36
CA GLU A 197 -44.43 15.12 18.23
C GLU A 197 -43.59 15.69 19.40
N PRO A 198 -43.85 15.35 20.68
CA PRO A 198 -43.11 15.90 21.81
C PRO A 198 -41.61 15.59 21.76
N ASP A 199 -41.25 14.37 21.35
CA ASP A 199 -39.85 13.94 21.19
C ASP A 199 -39.24 14.39 19.87
N GLY A 200 -40.08 14.75 18.87
CA GLY A 200 -39.64 15.09 17.52
C GLY A 200 -39.16 13.90 16.68
N VAL A 201 -39.55 12.66 17.05
CA VAL A 201 -39.02 11.44 16.42
C VAL A 201 -40.10 10.70 15.63
N ALA A 202 -39.84 10.49 14.34
CA ALA A 202 -40.51 9.46 13.53
C ALA A 202 -39.66 8.19 13.52
N ARG A 203 -40.30 7.02 13.56
CA ARG A 203 -39.65 5.71 13.40
C ARG A 203 -40.45 4.87 12.41
N PHE A 204 -39.73 4.13 11.58
CA PHE A 204 -40.23 3.21 10.56
C PHE A 204 -39.58 1.86 10.85
N THR A 205 -40.34 0.77 10.80
CA THR A 205 -39.87 -0.57 11.18
C THR A 205 -40.39 -1.62 10.21
N GLY A 206 -39.53 -2.56 9.84
CA GLY A 206 -39.80 -3.66 8.91
C GLY A 206 -39.61 -3.25 7.46
N ASN A 207 -38.63 -3.86 6.79
CA ASN A 207 -38.33 -3.70 5.36
C ASN A 207 -38.37 -2.23 4.87
N CYS A 208 -37.69 -1.34 5.59
CA CYS A 208 -37.78 0.10 5.34
C CYS A 208 -37.05 0.47 4.04
N THR A 209 -37.71 1.25 3.18
CA THR A 209 -37.12 1.81 1.95
C THR A 209 -37.36 3.31 1.87
N VAL A 210 -36.36 4.07 1.44
CA VAL A 210 -36.46 5.50 1.12
C VAL A 210 -36.10 5.69 -0.35
N VAL A 211 -36.83 6.54 -1.08
CA VAL A 211 -36.55 6.90 -2.47
C VAL A 211 -36.66 8.42 -2.65
N GLN A 212 -35.70 9.01 -3.38
CA GLN A 212 -35.72 10.42 -3.80
C GLN A 212 -35.06 10.56 -5.18
N GLY A 213 -35.85 10.44 -6.25
CA GLY A 213 -35.33 10.42 -7.62
C GLY A 213 -34.37 9.24 -7.85
N GLU A 214 -33.17 9.52 -8.34
CA GLU A 214 -32.09 8.53 -8.60
C GLU A 214 -31.36 8.08 -7.32
N LYS A 215 -31.87 8.43 -6.13
CA LYS A 215 -31.35 8.03 -4.82
C LYS A 215 -32.29 7.08 -4.12
N SER A 216 -31.75 6.04 -3.49
CA SER A 216 -32.50 5.10 -2.66
C SER A 216 -31.69 4.66 -1.44
N ALA A 217 -32.40 4.30 -0.37
CA ALA A 217 -31.82 3.71 0.84
C ALA A 217 -32.72 2.59 1.39
N LYS A 218 -32.13 1.62 2.09
CA LYS A 218 -32.84 0.48 2.71
C LYS A 218 -32.26 0.14 4.07
N ALA A 219 -33.10 -0.28 5.01
CA ALA A 219 -32.69 -0.80 6.33
C ALA A 219 -33.82 -1.62 6.98
N ASP A 220 -33.53 -2.37 8.04
CA ASP A 220 -34.56 -3.08 8.81
C ASP A 220 -35.46 -2.09 9.58
N ALA A 221 -34.87 -1.00 10.08
CA ALA A 221 -35.57 0.12 10.69
C ALA A 221 -34.89 1.47 10.38
N ILE A 222 -35.69 2.54 10.33
CA ILE A 222 -35.21 3.92 10.12
C ILE A 222 -35.84 4.83 11.18
N ALA A 223 -35.07 5.72 11.79
CA ALA A 223 -35.59 6.79 12.64
C ALA A 223 -35.16 8.17 12.12
N ILE A 224 -36.08 9.13 12.13
CA ILE A 224 -35.86 10.51 11.73
C ILE A 224 -36.06 11.39 12.96
N VAL A 225 -35.03 12.13 13.33
CA VAL A 225 -34.98 13.02 14.50
C VAL A 225 -35.05 14.47 14.04
N ILE A 226 -36.09 15.17 14.47
CA ILE A 226 -36.43 16.54 14.10
C ILE A 226 -36.48 17.37 15.39
N ASP A 227 -35.90 18.56 15.43
CA ASP A 227 -36.02 19.43 16.60
C ASP A 227 -37.49 19.89 16.77
N PRO A 228 -38.15 19.65 17.93
CA PRO A 228 -39.59 19.88 18.08
C PRO A 228 -40.00 21.37 18.11
N LYS A 229 -39.03 22.28 18.32
CA LYS A 229 -39.25 23.74 18.34
C LYS A 229 -39.22 24.33 16.93
N THR A 230 -38.07 24.17 16.26
CA THR A 230 -37.73 24.70 14.94
C THR A 230 -38.26 23.87 13.78
N LYS A 231 -38.58 22.59 14.02
CA LYS A 231 -39.01 21.59 13.02
C LYS A 231 -37.96 21.29 11.94
N LYS A 232 -36.68 21.58 12.22
CA LYS A 232 -35.53 21.21 11.38
C LYS A 232 -35.12 19.75 11.60
N LEU A 233 -34.70 19.07 10.53
CA LEU A 233 -34.05 17.76 10.58
C LEU A 233 -32.70 17.86 11.31
N VAL A 234 -32.43 16.92 12.21
CA VAL A 234 -31.18 16.85 13.00
C VAL A 234 -30.39 15.59 12.63
N ARG A 235 -31.06 14.43 12.59
CA ARG A 235 -30.43 13.15 12.23
C ARG A 235 -31.40 12.19 11.55
N VAL A 236 -30.90 11.40 10.61
CA VAL A 236 -31.51 10.14 10.18
C VAL A 236 -30.65 8.98 10.67
N GLU A 237 -31.28 7.97 11.27
CA GLU A 237 -30.66 6.76 11.79
C GLU A 237 -31.19 5.55 11.01
N MET A 238 -30.32 4.76 10.40
CA MET A 238 -30.63 3.50 9.74
C MET A 238 -30.05 2.35 10.56
N ARG A 239 -30.83 1.29 10.79
CA ARG A 239 -30.48 0.18 11.69
C ARG A 239 -30.78 -1.16 11.03
N GLY A 240 -29.79 -2.04 11.03
CA GLY A 240 -29.86 -3.34 10.37
C GLY A 240 -29.88 -3.27 8.84
N ASN A 241 -29.03 -4.07 8.20
CA ASN A 241 -28.93 -4.21 6.73
C ASN A 241 -28.89 -2.86 5.96
N SER A 242 -28.24 -1.84 6.53
CA SER A 242 -28.25 -0.48 6.00
C SER A 242 -27.55 -0.39 4.64
N GLN A 243 -28.27 0.07 3.62
CA GLN A 243 -27.79 0.25 2.24
C GLN A 243 -28.22 1.61 1.70
N LEU A 244 -27.35 2.24 0.91
CA LEU A 244 -27.62 3.48 0.17
C LEU A 244 -27.06 3.36 -1.25
N SER A 245 -27.80 3.84 -2.24
CA SER A 245 -27.39 3.91 -3.64
C SER A 245 -27.84 5.24 -4.25
N ALA A 246 -26.94 5.90 -4.97
CA ALA A 246 -27.21 7.09 -5.77
C ALA A 246 -26.66 6.87 -7.18
N GLN A 247 -27.50 7.06 -8.21
CA GLN A 247 -27.15 6.87 -9.62
C GLN A 247 -27.29 8.19 -10.40
N GLU A 248 -26.67 9.26 -9.91
CA GLU A 248 -26.69 10.56 -10.59
C GLU A 248 -25.79 10.56 -11.83
N LYS A 249 -26.13 11.39 -12.84
CA LYS A 249 -25.52 11.44 -14.18
C LYS A 249 -23.98 11.49 -14.26
N GLU A 250 -23.30 12.05 -13.25
CA GLU A 250 -21.83 12.04 -13.12
C GLU A 250 -21.32 11.37 -11.83
N LYS A 251 -22.23 10.86 -10.99
CA LYS A 251 -21.94 10.42 -9.62
C LYS A 251 -22.75 9.19 -9.25
N THR A 252 -22.24 8.02 -9.63
CA THR A 252 -22.75 6.74 -9.16
C THR A 252 -21.98 6.29 -7.92
N SER A 253 -22.67 6.14 -6.78
CA SER A 253 -22.08 5.70 -5.52
C SER A 253 -23.01 4.76 -4.74
N GLU A 254 -22.40 3.81 -4.05
CA GLU A 254 -23.08 2.82 -3.21
C GLU A 254 -22.41 2.79 -1.83
N MET A 255 -23.20 2.60 -0.77
CA MET A 255 -22.70 2.34 0.58
C MET A 255 -23.53 1.24 1.24
N GLN A 256 -22.89 0.38 2.02
CA GLN A 256 -23.53 -0.68 2.80
C GLN A 256 -22.83 -0.86 4.15
N SER A 257 -23.58 -1.18 5.19
CA SER A 257 -23.08 -1.48 6.54
C SER A 257 -24.19 -2.14 7.38
N ARG A 258 -23.96 -2.44 8.66
CA ARG A 258 -25.06 -2.81 9.56
C ARG A 258 -25.95 -1.58 9.84
N ASP A 259 -25.34 -0.50 10.31
CA ASP A 259 -26.01 0.73 10.77
C ASP A 259 -25.40 1.98 10.13
N MET A 260 -26.22 2.98 9.78
CA MET A 260 -25.76 4.29 9.32
C MET A 260 -26.43 5.43 10.09
N ASP A 261 -25.70 6.50 10.37
CA ASP A 261 -26.21 7.77 10.87
C ASP A 261 -25.86 8.91 9.91
N PHE A 262 -26.83 9.78 9.63
CA PHE A 262 -26.70 10.97 8.79
C PHE A 262 -27.05 12.21 9.61
N HIS A 263 -26.08 13.07 9.86
CA HIS A 263 -26.24 14.27 10.68
C HIS A 263 -26.33 15.53 9.81
N PHE A 264 -27.16 16.47 10.25
CA PHE A 264 -27.45 17.70 9.51
C PHE A 264 -27.10 18.93 10.36
N ASP A 265 -26.71 20.02 9.70
CA ASP A 265 -26.45 21.32 10.36
C ASP A 265 -27.75 22.15 10.53
N GLU A 266 -27.64 23.27 11.25
CA GLU A 266 -28.77 24.19 11.43
C GLU A 266 -29.26 24.83 10.12
N SER A 267 -28.48 24.79 9.04
CA SER A 267 -28.86 25.26 7.70
C SER A 267 -29.47 24.15 6.83
N GLN A 268 -29.53 22.92 7.34
CA GLN A 268 -29.99 21.68 6.68
C GLN A 268 -29.04 21.08 5.63
N HIS A 269 -27.76 21.43 5.69
CA HIS A 269 -26.71 20.68 4.99
C HIS A 269 -26.39 19.37 5.70
N LEU A 270 -26.07 18.32 4.94
CA LEU A 270 -25.45 17.11 5.49
C LEU A 270 -24.02 17.46 5.95
N ASN A 271 -23.67 17.16 7.20
CA ASN A 271 -22.32 17.46 7.74
C ASN A 271 -21.50 16.21 8.08
N LEU A 272 -22.13 15.08 8.38
CA LEU A 272 -21.47 13.83 8.74
C LEU A 272 -22.33 12.61 8.37
N ILE A 273 -21.72 11.62 7.72
CA ILE A 273 -22.23 10.24 7.66
C ILE A 273 -21.32 9.36 8.53
N VAL A 274 -21.90 8.52 9.38
CA VAL A 274 -21.21 7.44 10.09
C VAL A 274 -21.81 6.11 9.66
N ALA A 275 -21.02 5.23 9.05
CA ALA A 275 -21.40 3.85 8.74
C ALA A 275 -20.63 2.87 9.63
N LEU A 276 -21.31 1.89 10.20
CA LEU A 276 -20.79 0.99 11.24
C LEU A 276 -21.20 -0.47 11.01
N GLY A 277 -20.28 -1.40 11.24
CA GLY A 277 -20.48 -2.83 11.05
C GLY A 277 -20.22 -3.24 9.61
N SER A 278 -19.01 -3.72 9.32
CA SER A 278 -18.56 -4.17 7.98
C SER A 278 -18.88 -3.17 6.85
N ALA A 279 -18.67 -1.89 7.14
CA ALA A 279 -18.95 -0.77 6.26
C ALA A 279 -18.14 -0.84 4.95
N ARG A 280 -18.83 -0.72 3.82
CA ARG A 280 -18.21 -0.63 2.49
C ARG A 280 -18.84 0.49 1.68
N ALA A 281 -18.02 1.24 0.96
CA ALA A 281 -18.43 2.25 0.00
C ALA A 281 -17.79 1.96 -1.37
N LYS A 282 -18.54 2.20 -2.46
CA LYS A 282 -18.08 2.05 -3.85
C LYS A 282 -18.47 3.27 -4.67
N SER A 283 -17.66 3.61 -5.66
CA SER A 283 -17.99 4.66 -6.64
C SER A 283 -17.62 4.23 -8.07
N LEU A 284 -18.41 4.67 -9.05
CA LEU A 284 -18.11 4.55 -10.47
C LEU A 284 -17.55 5.85 -11.08
N GLU A 285 -17.44 6.93 -10.29
CA GLU A 285 -16.82 8.18 -10.72
C GLU A 285 -15.38 7.93 -11.20
N GLN A 286 -15.04 8.44 -12.39
CA GLN A 286 -13.74 8.24 -13.06
C GLN A 286 -12.51 8.41 -12.15
N ASN A 287 -12.60 9.34 -11.20
CA ASN A 287 -11.50 9.77 -10.35
C ASN A 287 -11.65 9.35 -8.87
N ALA A 288 -12.75 8.73 -8.44
CA ALA A 288 -12.94 8.37 -7.03
C ALA A 288 -12.14 7.11 -6.63
N PRO A 289 -11.89 6.89 -5.33
CA PRO A 289 -11.58 5.55 -4.82
C PRO A 289 -12.68 4.58 -5.24
N ARG A 290 -12.30 3.46 -5.85
CA ARG A 290 -13.24 2.49 -6.42
C ARG A 290 -14.01 1.74 -5.34
N GLU A 291 -13.32 1.37 -4.27
CA GLU A 291 -13.88 0.68 -3.12
C GLU A 291 -13.12 1.05 -1.84
N ILE A 292 -13.86 1.29 -0.77
CA ILE A 292 -13.37 1.44 0.60
C ILE A 292 -14.14 0.43 1.47
N ALA A 293 -13.42 -0.35 2.28
CA ALA A 293 -13.99 -1.30 3.24
C ALA A 293 -13.31 -1.13 4.59
N ALA A 294 -14.07 -1.10 5.69
CA ALA A 294 -13.59 -1.02 7.07
C ALA A 294 -14.70 -1.49 8.03
N GLU A 295 -14.43 -1.62 9.33
CA GLU A 295 -15.52 -1.82 10.32
C GLU A 295 -16.34 -0.54 10.53
N LYS A 296 -15.71 0.63 10.44
CA LYS A 296 -16.34 1.95 10.55
C LYS A 296 -15.81 2.90 9.48
N ILE A 297 -16.70 3.68 8.87
CA ILE A 297 -16.40 4.79 7.94
C ILE A 297 -17.10 6.05 8.45
N GLU A 298 -16.37 7.16 8.59
CA GLU A 298 -16.91 8.48 8.92
C GLU A 298 -16.60 9.46 7.79
N ALA A 299 -17.61 9.94 7.08
CA ALA A 299 -17.48 10.89 5.98
C ALA A 299 -17.99 12.27 6.43
N VAL A 300 -17.06 13.22 6.59
CA VAL A 300 -17.36 14.61 6.96
C VAL A 300 -17.55 15.43 5.69
N TYR A 301 -18.63 16.21 5.65
CA TYR A 301 -19.00 17.07 4.54
C TYR A 301 -18.88 18.55 4.92
N GLN A 302 -18.85 19.40 3.91
CA GLN A 302 -18.96 20.85 4.05
C GLN A 302 -19.93 21.41 2.99
N PRO A 303 -20.55 22.58 3.23
CA PRO A 303 -21.38 23.23 2.22
C PRO A 303 -20.59 23.51 0.93
N GLY A 304 -21.26 23.45 -0.22
CA GLY A 304 -20.70 23.78 -1.52
C GLY A 304 -20.25 25.24 -1.64
N LYS A 305 -19.60 25.57 -2.76
CA LYS A 305 -19.19 26.95 -3.07
C LYS A 305 -20.43 27.83 -3.28
N PRO A 306 -20.42 29.13 -2.96
CA PRO A 306 -21.58 30.00 -3.15
C PRO A 306 -22.16 29.91 -4.57
N GLY A 307 -23.42 29.45 -4.68
CA GLY A 307 -24.12 29.17 -5.94
C GLY A 307 -24.32 27.66 -6.23
N ASP A 308 -23.49 26.79 -5.65
CA ASP A 308 -23.66 25.34 -5.64
C ASP A 308 -24.44 24.93 -4.37
N LYS A 309 -25.55 24.21 -4.54
CA LYS A 309 -26.39 23.71 -3.44
C LYS A 309 -25.99 22.31 -2.95
N SER A 310 -24.93 21.71 -3.50
CA SER A 310 -24.44 20.40 -3.09
C SER A 310 -23.55 20.48 -1.83
N ASN A 311 -23.34 19.34 -1.17
CA ASN A 311 -22.40 19.20 -0.06
C ASN A 311 -21.13 18.53 -0.59
N SER A 312 -19.97 19.19 -0.48
CA SER A 312 -18.69 18.60 -0.89
C SER A 312 -18.07 17.77 0.23
N LEU A 313 -17.42 16.67 -0.13
CA LEU A 313 -16.79 15.76 0.83
C LEU A 313 -15.48 16.38 1.33
N LYS A 314 -15.33 16.58 2.63
CA LYS A 314 -14.14 17.21 3.23
C LYS A 314 -13.08 16.19 3.61
N SER A 315 -13.50 15.12 4.28
CA SER A 315 -12.60 14.07 4.77
C SER A 315 -13.34 12.76 5.04
N VAL A 316 -12.65 11.63 4.87
CA VAL A 316 -13.14 10.30 5.24
C VAL A 316 -12.16 9.67 6.22
N ALA A 317 -12.63 9.36 7.43
CA ALA A 317 -11.90 8.55 8.40
C ALA A 317 -12.40 7.10 8.33
N THR A 318 -11.51 6.14 8.55
CA THR A 318 -11.83 4.70 8.57
C THR A 318 -11.14 4.00 9.73
N GLN A 319 -11.80 3.00 10.32
CA GLN A 319 -11.28 2.25 11.47
C GLN A 319 -11.65 0.77 11.37
N GLY A 320 -10.75 -0.10 11.82
CA GLY A 320 -10.93 -1.55 11.85
C GLY A 320 -10.61 -2.18 10.50
N ARG A 321 -9.32 -2.52 10.32
CA ARG A 321 -8.67 -3.03 9.11
C ARG A 321 -9.27 -2.49 7.79
N THR A 322 -9.00 -1.22 7.54
CA THR A 322 -9.32 -0.55 6.29
C THR A 322 -8.62 -1.21 5.09
N THR A 323 -9.35 -1.39 4.00
CA THR A 323 -8.83 -1.56 2.64
C THR A 323 -9.42 -0.47 1.74
N MET A 324 -8.58 0.26 1.03
CA MET A 324 -8.94 1.34 0.10
C MET A 324 -8.30 1.08 -1.26
N LYS A 325 -9.12 0.76 -2.27
CA LYS A 325 -8.70 0.41 -3.62
C LYS A 325 -8.92 1.57 -4.58
N ILE A 326 -7.84 2.01 -5.21
CA ILE A 326 -7.80 3.09 -6.19
C ILE A 326 -7.37 2.50 -7.55
N VAL A 327 -8.34 2.31 -8.43
CA VAL A 327 -8.17 1.74 -9.77
C VAL A 327 -9.13 2.44 -10.73
N VAL A 328 -8.69 2.63 -11.97
CA VAL A 328 -9.55 3.16 -13.04
C VAL A 328 -10.69 2.17 -13.31
N PRO A 329 -11.94 2.63 -13.55
CA PRO A 329 -13.03 1.75 -13.93
C PRO A 329 -12.73 0.89 -15.17
N ASP A 330 -13.13 -0.37 -15.15
CA ASP A 330 -12.94 -1.29 -16.28
C ASP A 330 -13.59 -0.75 -17.56
N GLY A 331 -12.86 -0.79 -18.67
CA GLY A 331 -13.28 -0.19 -19.95
C GLY A 331 -13.12 1.33 -20.04
N GLY A 332 -12.81 2.03 -18.94
CA GLY A 332 -12.50 3.45 -18.95
C GLY A 332 -11.18 3.79 -19.66
N PRO A 333 -10.97 5.07 -20.03
CA PRO A 333 -9.68 5.55 -20.54
C PRO A 333 -8.54 5.14 -19.61
N ASP A 334 -7.42 4.70 -20.16
CA ASP A 334 -6.21 4.30 -19.42
C ASP A 334 -6.37 3.14 -18.40
N SER A 335 -7.49 2.43 -18.41
CA SER A 335 -7.73 1.22 -17.57
C SER A 335 -6.72 0.08 -17.78
N LYS A 336 -5.98 0.09 -18.90
CA LYS A 336 -4.91 -0.87 -19.23
C LYS A 336 -3.50 -0.37 -18.89
N THR A 337 -3.34 0.91 -18.52
CA THR A 337 -2.04 1.58 -18.35
C THR A 337 -1.83 2.12 -16.93
N VAL A 338 -2.88 2.57 -16.24
CA VAL A 338 -2.82 3.06 -14.84
C VAL A 338 -2.75 1.89 -13.86
N SER A 339 -1.73 1.89 -13.01
CA SER A 339 -1.50 0.88 -11.98
C SER A 339 -2.59 0.88 -10.90
N GLU A 340 -2.98 -0.33 -10.49
CA GLU A 340 -3.88 -0.53 -9.36
C GLU A 340 -3.13 -0.27 -8.06
N ARG A 341 -3.69 0.60 -7.22
CA ARG A 341 -3.12 1.01 -5.93
C ARG A 341 -4.09 0.60 -4.83
N VAL A 342 -3.60 -0.14 -3.85
CA VAL A 342 -4.40 -0.59 -2.70
C VAL A 342 -3.69 -0.17 -1.43
N ILE A 343 -4.37 0.64 -0.61
CA ILE A 343 -3.95 1.02 0.73
C ILE A 343 -4.65 0.08 1.71
N GLU A 344 -3.89 -0.56 2.60
CA GLU A 344 -4.43 -1.31 3.73
C GLU A 344 -3.81 -0.79 5.03
N ALA A 345 -4.60 -0.62 6.08
CA ALA A 345 -4.12 -0.22 7.41
C ALA A 345 -5.19 -0.51 8.47
N ASP A 346 -4.86 -0.38 9.75
CA ASP A 346 -5.85 -0.53 10.83
C ASP A 346 -6.77 0.69 10.93
N SER A 347 -6.30 1.84 10.41
CA SER A 347 -7.07 3.06 10.16
C SER A 347 -6.47 3.86 9.00
N VAL A 348 -7.31 4.60 8.27
CA VAL A 348 -6.89 5.58 7.24
C VAL A 348 -7.70 6.86 7.37
N GLN A 349 -7.02 8.00 7.43
CA GLN A 349 -7.60 9.34 7.37
C GLN A 349 -7.34 9.97 6.00
N THR A 350 -8.38 10.13 5.20
CA THR A 350 -8.34 10.75 3.87
C THR A 350 -8.85 12.18 3.95
N SER A 351 -8.15 13.12 3.34
CA SER A 351 -8.55 14.52 3.17
C SER A 351 -8.75 14.82 1.69
N PHE A 352 -9.75 15.64 1.38
CA PHE A 352 -10.08 16.07 0.02
C PHE A 352 -9.68 17.53 -0.21
N ARG A 353 -9.84 18.01 -1.44
CA ARG A 353 -9.80 19.44 -1.80
C ARG A 353 -11.20 20.05 -1.68
N ASP A 354 -11.31 21.36 -1.83
CA ASP A 354 -12.57 22.11 -1.67
C ASP A 354 -13.71 21.64 -2.60
N ASP A 355 -13.38 20.99 -3.71
CA ASP A 355 -14.33 20.38 -4.65
C ASP A 355 -14.94 19.04 -4.16
N GLY A 356 -14.37 18.44 -3.11
CA GLY A 356 -14.76 17.13 -2.58
C GLY A 356 -14.64 15.96 -3.56
N LYS A 357 -13.95 16.15 -4.68
CA LYS A 357 -13.76 15.17 -5.77
C LYS A 357 -12.34 14.63 -5.77
N TYR A 358 -11.35 15.49 -5.50
CA TYR A 358 -9.95 15.07 -5.45
C TYR A 358 -9.43 14.96 -4.03
N ILE A 359 -8.85 13.80 -3.71
CA ILE A 359 -8.07 13.55 -2.50
C ILE A 359 -6.84 14.45 -2.56
N SER A 360 -6.59 15.20 -1.48
CA SER A 360 -5.34 15.93 -1.27
C SER A 360 -4.30 15.02 -0.59
N ARG A 361 -4.74 14.21 0.38
CA ARG A 361 -3.89 13.32 1.18
C ARG A 361 -4.64 12.10 1.72
N ALA A 362 -3.95 10.98 1.89
CA ALA A 362 -4.36 9.90 2.79
C ALA A 362 -3.24 9.61 3.81
N GLU A 363 -3.58 9.52 5.10
CA GLU A 363 -2.68 9.18 6.20
C GLU A 363 -3.10 7.80 6.75
N ALA A 364 -2.25 6.79 6.58
CA ALA A 364 -2.53 5.40 6.95
C ALA A 364 -1.76 5.01 8.22
N SER A 365 -2.44 4.41 9.20
CA SER A 365 -1.88 4.12 10.53
C SER A 365 -2.27 2.73 11.04
N GLY A 366 -1.28 2.01 11.57
CA GLY A 366 -1.38 0.63 12.03
C GLY A 366 -1.25 -0.36 10.87
N ASN A 367 -0.26 -1.25 10.93
CA ASN A 367 0.00 -2.32 9.94
C ASN A 367 -0.17 -1.87 8.48
N ALA A 368 0.40 -0.70 8.15
CA ALA A 368 0.08 0.05 6.95
C ALA A 368 0.86 -0.43 5.73
N ILE A 369 0.14 -0.67 4.62
CA ILE A 369 0.66 -1.20 3.36
C ILE A 369 0.10 -0.38 2.20
N LEU A 370 0.97 0.05 1.27
CA LEU A 370 0.59 0.46 -0.08
C LEU A 370 1.08 -0.58 -1.08
N THR A 371 0.15 -1.32 -1.68
CA THR A 371 0.42 -2.24 -2.79
C THR A 371 0.20 -1.53 -4.13
N VAL A 372 1.18 -1.62 -5.02
CA VAL A 372 1.15 -1.08 -6.39
C VAL A 372 1.31 -2.24 -7.37
N THR A 373 0.29 -2.44 -8.21
CA THR A 373 0.25 -3.53 -9.21
C THR A 373 0.10 -2.94 -10.61
N PRO A 374 1.13 -3.01 -11.47
CA PRO A 374 1.04 -2.45 -12.82
C PRO A 374 0.04 -3.23 -13.68
N LYS A 375 -0.78 -2.51 -14.48
CA LYS A 375 -1.71 -3.11 -15.44
C LYS A 375 -1.03 -3.60 -16.72
N PRO A 376 0.02 -2.94 -17.27
CA PRO A 376 0.80 -3.49 -18.38
C PRO A 376 1.58 -4.74 -17.94
N ILE A 377 1.15 -5.92 -18.39
CA ILE A 377 1.85 -7.19 -18.12
C ILE A 377 2.99 -7.35 -19.16
N SER A 378 4.22 -7.37 -18.66
CA SER A 378 5.41 -7.75 -19.43
C SER A 378 6.24 -8.78 -18.65
N GLY A 379 7.13 -9.50 -19.32
CA GLY A 379 8.09 -10.40 -18.65
C GLY A 379 9.01 -9.69 -17.65
N THR A 380 9.14 -8.37 -17.76
CA THR A 380 9.91 -7.51 -16.84
C THR A 380 9.07 -6.87 -15.73
N ALA A 381 7.74 -6.97 -15.77
CA ALA A 381 6.84 -6.31 -14.83
C ALA A 381 7.06 -6.76 -13.38
N GLU A 382 6.88 -5.83 -12.45
CA GLU A 382 7.11 -6.03 -11.00
C GLU A 382 6.01 -5.34 -10.18
N LYS A 383 5.47 -6.07 -9.20
CA LYS A 383 4.60 -5.55 -8.14
C LYS A 383 5.47 -4.92 -7.05
N LYS A 384 5.03 -3.79 -6.48
CA LYS A 384 5.71 -3.13 -5.35
C LYS A 384 4.79 -3.13 -4.13
N ILE A 385 5.35 -3.43 -2.97
CA ILE A 385 4.62 -3.47 -1.70
C ILE A 385 5.40 -2.63 -0.69
N LEU A 386 4.87 -1.48 -0.33
CA LEU A 386 5.49 -0.53 0.60
C LEU A 386 4.82 -0.68 1.97
N LYS A 387 5.59 -0.99 3.01
CA LYS A 387 5.11 -1.35 4.35
C LYS A 387 5.73 -0.46 5.43
N ALA A 388 4.93 -0.02 6.40
CA ALA A 388 5.38 0.77 7.54
C ALA A 388 4.40 0.67 8.74
N PRO A 389 4.78 1.12 9.95
CA PRO A 389 3.82 1.33 11.04
C PRO A 389 2.73 2.35 10.68
N GLY A 390 3.07 3.34 9.87
CA GLY A 390 2.16 4.29 9.23
C GLY A 390 2.85 5.05 8.10
N PHE A 391 2.09 5.67 7.21
CA PHE A 391 2.60 6.48 6.10
C PHE A 391 1.64 7.59 5.67
N ILE A 392 2.18 8.60 5.00
CA ILE A 392 1.43 9.66 4.31
C ILE A 392 1.54 9.44 2.80
N ALA A 393 0.41 9.46 2.10
CA ALA A 393 0.34 9.55 0.66
C ALA A 393 -0.27 10.90 0.26
N ASP A 394 0.53 11.77 -0.36
CA ASP A 394 0.04 13.01 -0.96
C ASP A 394 -0.36 12.76 -2.42
N PHE A 395 -1.42 13.43 -2.87
CA PHE A 395 -2.03 13.21 -4.18
C PHE A 395 -1.90 14.44 -5.09
N GLN A 396 -1.86 14.20 -6.40
CA GLN A 396 -1.88 15.25 -7.43
C GLN A 396 -3.18 16.07 -7.35
N GLU A 397 -3.20 17.24 -8.00
CA GLU A 397 -4.33 18.17 -7.97
C GLU A 397 -5.63 17.60 -8.55
N SER A 398 -5.52 16.63 -9.47
CA SER A 398 -6.63 15.96 -10.11
C SER A 398 -6.38 14.46 -10.33
N GLY A 399 -7.41 13.73 -10.76
CA GLY A 399 -7.36 12.30 -11.14
C GLY A 399 -7.12 11.30 -10.01
N ASN A 400 -6.96 11.76 -8.76
CA ASN A 400 -6.53 10.93 -7.60
C ASN A 400 -5.34 10.02 -7.93
N ALA A 401 -4.39 10.60 -8.67
CA ALA A 401 -3.04 10.09 -8.82
C ALA A 401 -2.26 10.35 -7.52
N ILE A 402 -1.57 9.35 -6.99
CA ILE A 402 -0.60 9.51 -5.91
C ILE A 402 0.60 10.28 -6.50
N LYS A 403 1.10 11.26 -5.75
CA LYS A 403 2.29 12.05 -6.06
C LYS A 403 3.50 11.52 -5.31
N THR A 404 3.36 11.35 -4.00
CA THR A 404 4.42 10.90 -3.09
C THR A 404 3.85 10.01 -2.00
N PHE A 405 4.62 8.97 -1.65
CA PHE A 405 4.46 8.18 -0.43
C PHE A 405 5.64 8.52 0.50
N ILE A 406 5.37 8.75 1.79
CA ILE A 406 6.39 9.06 2.81
C ILE A 406 6.07 8.22 4.05
N ALA A 407 7.03 7.42 4.48
CA ALA A 407 6.96 6.62 5.69
C ALA A 407 8.24 6.75 6.53
N ASP A 408 8.07 6.82 7.85
CA ASP A 408 9.14 6.83 8.84
C ASP A 408 8.95 5.65 9.82
N GLY A 409 9.96 5.36 10.64
CA GLY A 409 9.85 4.34 11.69
C GLY A 409 10.12 2.90 11.23
N GLY A 410 11.02 2.70 10.26
CA GLY A 410 11.46 1.35 9.86
C GLY A 410 10.75 0.79 8.62
N ALA A 411 10.46 1.65 7.65
CA ALA A 411 9.73 1.28 6.45
C ALA A 411 10.48 0.29 5.53
N ILE A 412 9.72 -0.53 4.82
CA ILE A 412 10.20 -1.61 3.95
C ILE A 412 9.49 -1.52 2.59
N ALA A 413 10.25 -1.43 1.49
CA ALA A 413 9.75 -1.63 0.14
C ALA A 413 10.16 -3.01 -0.36
N GLU A 414 9.20 -3.78 -0.85
CA GLU A 414 9.40 -5.12 -1.41
C GLU A 414 9.05 -5.08 -2.91
N ILE A 415 9.90 -5.64 -3.76
CA ILE A 415 9.72 -5.68 -5.22
C ILE A 415 9.68 -7.16 -5.65
N GLU A 416 8.59 -7.54 -6.29
CA GLU A 416 8.27 -8.93 -6.68
C GLU A 416 7.98 -9.00 -8.17
N ALA A 417 8.40 -10.08 -8.85
CA ALA A 417 7.97 -10.34 -10.22
C ALA A 417 6.43 -10.51 -10.27
N LEU A 418 5.76 -9.89 -11.24
CA LEU A 418 4.30 -10.03 -11.37
C LEU A 418 3.88 -11.42 -11.85
N GLN A 419 4.76 -12.10 -12.59
CA GLN A 419 4.62 -13.50 -13.01
C GLN A 419 5.38 -14.38 -12.00
N GLN A 420 4.68 -15.32 -11.36
CA GLN A 420 5.27 -16.15 -10.29
C GLN A 420 6.31 -17.16 -10.81
N ASP A 421 6.17 -17.65 -12.04
CA ASP A 421 7.11 -18.59 -12.66
C ASP A 421 8.43 -17.94 -13.10
N ALA A 422 8.54 -16.61 -13.04
CA ALA A 422 9.76 -15.91 -13.37
C ALA A 422 10.80 -16.13 -12.25
N ALA A 423 11.93 -16.76 -12.57
CA ALA A 423 13.07 -17.00 -11.67
C ALA A 423 13.86 -15.72 -11.31
N ARG A 424 13.15 -14.62 -11.01
CA ARG A 424 13.70 -13.33 -10.58
C ARG A 424 13.57 -13.22 -9.05
N PRO A 425 14.67 -13.06 -8.29
CA PRO A 425 14.60 -12.99 -6.84
C PRO A 425 13.78 -11.77 -6.38
N ARG A 426 13.04 -11.98 -5.28
CA ARG A 426 12.40 -10.91 -4.50
C ARG A 426 13.47 -9.92 -4.04
N LYS A 427 13.21 -8.63 -4.23
CA LYS A 427 14.11 -7.54 -3.81
C LYS A 427 13.50 -6.82 -2.62
N THR A 428 14.33 -6.34 -1.70
CA THR A 428 13.86 -5.54 -0.55
C THR A 428 14.78 -4.35 -0.31
N LEU A 429 14.18 -3.19 -0.05
CA LEU A 429 14.84 -1.97 0.42
C LEU A 429 14.22 -1.58 1.76
N ARG A 430 15.02 -1.29 2.79
CA ARG A 430 14.50 -0.91 4.12
C ARG A 430 15.42 0.06 4.85
N GLY A 431 14.88 0.92 5.70
CA GLY A 431 15.64 1.89 6.49
C GLY A 431 14.75 2.69 7.44
N LYS A 432 15.29 3.75 8.03
CA LYS A 432 14.56 4.61 8.98
C LYS A 432 13.41 5.36 8.31
N LYS A 433 13.66 5.91 7.11
CA LYS A 433 12.68 6.60 6.25
C LYS A 433 12.65 5.99 4.86
N LEU A 434 11.45 5.90 4.27
CA LEU A 434 11.20 5.58 2.87
C LEU A 434 10.34 6.68 2.25
N THR A 435 10.82 7.28 1.17
CA THR A 435 10.05 8.15 0.29
C THR A 435 9.94 7.50 -1.08
N ALA A 436 8.76 7.48 -1.69
CA ALA A 436 8.58 6.98 -3.05
C ALA A 436 7.81 8.01 -3.90
N SER A 437 8.23 8.15 -5.16
CA SER A 437 7.56 8.98 -6.17
C SER A 437 6.93 8.12 -7.26
N PHE A 438 5.88 8.63 -7.90
CA PHE A 438 5.04 7.88 -8.83
C PHE A 438 5.06 8.51 -10.22
N ASN A 439 5.03 7.67 -11.25
CA ASN A 439 4.81 8.14 -12.61
C ASN A 439 3.40 8.75 -12.72
N GLN A 440 3.27 9.94 -13.29
CA GLN A 440 2.00 10.67 -13.32
C GLN A 440 0.94 9.95 -14.17
N GLN A 441 1.36 9.30 -15.26
CA GLN A 441 0.48 8.61 -16.21
C GLN A 441 0.22 7.16 -15.80
N THR A 442 1.26 6.35 -15.60
CA THR A 442 1.12 4.91 -15.32
C THR A 442 0.86 4.60 -13.86
N GLN A 443 1.07 5.55 -12.94
CA GLN A 443 0.90 5.37 -11.49
C GLN A 443 1.69 4.21 -10.88
N ASP A 444 2.72 3.73 -11.58
CA ASP A 444 3.74 2.84 -11.04
C ASP A 444 4.80 3.67 -10.28
N VAL A 445 5.55 3.01 -9.40
CA VAL A 445 6.63 3.63 -8.63
C VAL A 445 7.79 3.98 -9.56
N ALA A 446 8.15 5.27 -9.62
CA ALA A 446 9.23 5.80 -10.46
C ALA A 446 10.59 5.82 -9.73
N GLU A 447 10.59 6.20 -8.46
CA GLU A 447 11.78 6.24 -7.60
C GLU A 447 11.43 5.86 -6.16
N MET A 448 12.38 5.23 -5.46
CA MET A 448 12.31 5.00 -4.02
C MET A 448 13.63 5.43 -3.35
N ILE A 449 13.53 6.35 -2.41
CA ILE A 449 14.62 6.85 -1.59
C ILE A 449 14.49 6.26 -0.19
N VAL A 450 15.52 5.55 0.28
CA VAL A 450 15.64 5.08 1.65
C VAL A 450 16.76 5.85 2.35
N ASP A 451 16.43 6.51 3.45
CA ASP A 451 17.36 7.30 4.26
C ASP A 451 17.49 6.71 5.68
N GLY A 452 18.73 6.65 6.17
CA GLY A 452 19.08 6.19 7.51
C GLY A 452 19.15 4.65 7.62
N ASP A 453 20.36 4.13 7.75
CA ASP A 453 20.68 2.69 7.87
C ASP A 453 20.04 1.84 6.76
N ALA A 454 20.08 2.36 5.53
CA ALA A 454 19.50 1.76 4.34
C ALA A 454 20.12 0.38 4.07
N LYS A 455 19.26 -0.63 3.90
CA LYS A 455 19.65 -2.01 3.55
C LYS A 455 18.93 -2.46 2.29
N PHE A 456 19.66 -3.11 1.41
CA PHE A 456 19.18 -3.69 0.15
C PHE A 456 19.45 -5.20 0.14
N THR A 457 18.52 -6.00 -0.39
CA THR A 457 18.68 -7.46 -0.55
C THR A 457 18.07 -7.94 -1.87
N GLU A 458 18.77 -8.81 -2.58
CA GLU A 458 18.36 -9.43 -3.85
C GLU A 458 18.97 -10.85 -3.95
N GLY A 459 18.20 -11.88 -3.60
CA GLY A 459 18.73 -13.23 -3.45
C GLY A 459 19.83 -13.26 -2.38
N GLU A 460 21.01 -13.79 -2.71
CA GLU A 460 22.18 -13.77 -1.81
C GLU A 460 22.93 -12.42 -1.79
N ARG A 461 22.64 -11.51 -2.74
CA ARG A 461 23.26 -10.19 -2.77
C ARG A 461 22.63 -9.30 -1.70
N ASN A 462 23.46 -8.72 -0.85
CA ASN A 462 23.07 -7.86 0.25
C ASN A 462 23.88 -6.56 0.21
N ALA A 463 23.31 -5.44 0.66
CA ALA A 463 24.06 -4.20 0.85
C ALA A 463 23.56 -3.37 2.04
N THR A 464 24.44 -2.53 2.58
CA THR A 464 24.12 -1.47 3.57
C THR A 464 24.78 -0.15 3.18
N ALA A 465 24.09 0.96 3.42
CA ALA A 465 24.61 2.32 3.21
C ALA A 465 23.86 3.33 4.11
N SER A 466 24.33 4.57 4.22
CA SER A 466 23.56 5.64 4.88
C SER A 466 22.27 5.98 4.11
N LYS A 467 22.32 5.90 2.77
CA LYS A 467 21.22 6.18 1.84
C LYS A 467 21.23 5.19 0.68
N ALA A 468 20.04 4.79 0.22
CA ALA A 468 19.85 4.05 -1.03
C ALA A 468 18.80 4.76 -1.89
N VAL A 469 19.03 4.86 -3.19
CA VAL A 469 18.06 5.38 -4.17
C VAL A 469 17.85 4.34 -5.27
N TYR A 470 16.64 3.80 -5.37
CA TYR A 470 16.22 2.95 -6.49
C TYR A 470 15.49 3.78 -7.52
N ASN A 471 15.91 3.68 -8.78
CA ASN A 471 15.27 4.33 -9.92
C ASN A 471 14.70 3.27 -10.89
N ALA A 472 13.41 3.34 -11.18
CA ALA A 472 12.69 2.27 -11.87
C ALA A 472 12.97 2.19 -13.38
N SER A 473 13.27 3.31 -14.04
CA SER A 473 13.56 3.34 -15.49
C SER A 473 14.97 2.89 -15.83
N SER A 474 15.98 3.25 -15.02
CA SER A 474 17.36 2.77 -15.16
C SER A 474 17.63 1.41 -14.52
N ARG A 475 16.74 0.96 -13.62
CA ARG A 475 16.88 -0.26 -12.80
C ARG A 475 18.15 -0.28 -11.94
N ILE A 476 18.59 0.89 -11.49
CA ILE A 476 19.77 1.06 -10.63
C ILE A 476 19.35 1.28 -9.17
N VAL A 477 20.06 0.65 -8.23
CA VAL A 477 20.09 0.98 -6.81
C VAL A 477 21.42 1.68 -6.50
N ALA A 478 21.37 3.00 -6.31
CA ALA A 478 22.51 3.83 -5.94
C ALA A 478 22.68 3.89 -4.42
N LEU A 479 23.77 3.35 -3.90
CA LEU A 479 24.10 3.23 -2.49
C LEU A 479 25.16 4.28 -2.11
N ARG A 480 24.90 5.08 -1.07
CA ARG A 480 25.75 6.24 -0.70
C ARG A 480 25.94 6.39 0.81
N GLY A 481 27.11 6.90 1.18
CA GLY A 481 27.54 7.01 2.58
C GLY A 481 28.04 5.67 3.11
N LYS A 482 29.34 5.42 2.95
CA LYS A 482 30.03 4.18 3.34
C LYS A 482 29.32 2.88 2.86
N PRO A 483 28.95 2.76 1.57
CA PRO A 483 28.29 1.56 1.06
C PRO A 483 29.17 0.31 1.21
N LEU A 484 28.55 -0.77 1.68
CA LEU A 484 29.09 -2.12 1.74
C LEU A 484 28.14 -3.06 0.99
N LEU A 485 28.63 -3.70 -0.06
CA LEU A 485 27.96 -4.77 -0.81
C LEU A 485 28.57 -6.11 -0.41
N TRP A 486 27.79 -7.19 -0.34
CA TRP A 486 28.33 -8.55 -0.20
C TRP A 486 27.41 -9.60 -0.82
N ASP A 487 28.01 -10.73 -1.19
CA ASP A 487 27.34 -11.97 -1.57
C ASP A 487 28.05 -13.15 -0.87
N SER A 488 27.78 -14.39 -1.31
CA SER A 488 28.42 -15.62 -0.81
C SER A 488 29.88 -15.80 -1.24
N SER A 489 30.38 -14.97 -2.16
CA SER A 489 31.77 -15.06 -2.65
C SER A 489 32.69 -13.95 -2.17
N ALA A 490 32.16 -12.73 -1.99
CA ALA A 490 32.95 -11.56 -1.59
C ALA A 490 32.14 -10.49 -0.83
N ARG A 491 32.88 -9.56 -0.22
CA ARG A 491 32.39 -8.28 0.32
C ARG A 491 33.18 -7.11 -0.27
N THR A 492 32.50 -6.04 -0.66
CA THR A 492 33.13 -4.85 -1.28
C THR A 492 32.64 -3.57 -0.61
N ASN A 493 33.57 -2.74 -0.14
CA ASN A 493 33.29 -1.36 0.25
C ASN A 493 33.82 -0.37 -0.79
N ALA A 494 33.20 0.80 -0.87
CA ALA A 494 33.62 1.94 -1.70
C ALA A 494 33.05 3.24 -1.12
N ASP A 495 33.31 4.37 -1.78
CA ASP A 495 32.62 5.64 -1.50
C ASP A 495 31.22 5.67 -2.15
N GLU A 496 31.11 5.11 -3.36
CA GLU A 496 29.86 4.91 -4.10
C GLU A 496 29.76 3.48 -4.64
N ILE A 497 28.56 2.89 -4.58
CA ILE A 497 28.21 1.65 -5.30
C ILE A 497 26.88 1.87 -6.02
N ASP A 498 26.82 1.56 -7.32
CA ASP A 498 25.57 1.51 -8.09
C ASP A 498 25.35 0.07 -8.58
N ALA A 499 24.26 -0.57 -8.15
CA ALA A 499 23.91 -1.93 -8.54
C ALA A 499 22.79 -1.91 -9.59
N ASN A 500 23.03 -2.47 -10.78
CA ASN A 500 22.04 -2.62 -11.83
C ASN A 500 21.33 -3.97 -11.70
N LEU A 501 20.01 -3.92 -11.52
CA LEU A 501 19.16 -5.09 -11.27
C LEU A 501 18.83 -5.86 -12.56
N ASP A 502 18.94 -5.20 -13.72
CA ASP A 502 18.59 -5.76 -15.02
C ASP A 502 19.74 -6.54 -15.65
N SER A 503 20.95 -5.97 -15.67
CA SER A 503 22.18 -6.66 -16.10
C SER A 503 22.77 -7.55 -15.00
N GLY A 504 22.55 -7.20 -13.72
CA GLY A 504 23.23 -7.83 -12.59
C GLY A 504 24.66 -7.34 -12.37
N GLU A 505 25.08 -6.25 -13.02
CA GLU A 505 26.38 -5.59 -12.82
C GLU A 505 26.36 -4.63 -11.62
N SER A 506 27.47 -4.53 -10.89
CA SER A 506 27.70 -3.52 -9.85
C SER A 506 28.91 -2.66 -10.21
N LEU A 507 28.77 -1.34 -10.21
CA LEU A 507 29.83 -0.36 -10.43
C LEU A 507 30.21 0.31 -9.09
N MET A 508 31.47 0.16 -8.68
CA MET A 508 32.03 0.75 -7.47
C MET A 508 33.02 1.87 -7.81
N ARG A 509 32.99 2.97 -7.06
CA ARG A 509 33.86 4.14 -7.27
C ARG A 509 34.35 4.71 -5.94
N GLY A 510 35.61 5.14 -5.93
CA GLY A 510 36.29 5.74 -4.78
C GLY A 510 36.68 4.70 -3.73
N ARG A 511 37.99 4.57 -3.49
CA ARG A 511 38.57 3.75 -2.41
C ARG A 511 37.97 2.34 -2.34
N VAL A 512 37.82 1.71 -3.50
CA VAL A 512 37.19 0.40 -3.63
C VAL A 512 38.08 -0.64 -2.97
N ARG A 513 37.47 -1.51 -2.15
CA ARG A 513 38.14 -2.67 -1.56
C ARG A 513 37.19 -3.86 -1.57
N THR A 514 37.42 -4.80 -2.47
CA THR A 514 36.81 -6.14 -2.45
C THR A 514 37.65 -7.06 -1.58
N THR A 515 37.01 -7.92 -0.80
CA THR A 515 37.63 -9.05 -0.11
C THR A 515 36.82 -10.29 -0.43
N TYR A 516 37.39 -11.19 -1.23
CA TYR A 516 36.88 -12.55 -1.45
C TYR A 516 37.19 -13.37 -0.20
N TYR A 517 36.24 -14.16 0.31
CA TYR A 517 36.41 -14.87 1.58
C TYR A 517 37.52 -15.92 1.55
N SER A 518 37.80 -16.52 0.39
CA SER A 518 38.95 -17.40 0.17
C SER A 518 39.42 -17.34 -1.29
N ARG A 519 40.58 -17.94 -1.62
CA ARG A 519 40.97 -18.18 -3.03
C ARG A 519 39.94 -19.05 -3.76
N GLU A 520 39.32 -19.99 -3.05
CA GLU A 520 38.26 -20.85 -3.61
C GLU A 520 37.04 -20.01 -4.05
N THR A 521 36.68 -18.94 -3.32
CA THR A 521 35.59 -18.04 -3.75
C THR A 521 35.95 -17.14 -4.95
N THR A 522 37.23 -17.00 -5.30
CA THR A 522 37.68 -16.43 -6.59
C THR A 522 37.63 -17.45 -7.74
N GLY A 523 37.04 -18.64 -7.54
CA GLY A 523 37.06 -19.70 -8.55
C GLY A 523 38.47 -20.26 -8.84
N GLY A 524 39.44 -20.00 -7.97
CA GLY A 524 40.86 -20.31 -8.22
C GLY A 524 41.60 -19.29 -9.11
N ALA A 525 40.91 -18.27 -9.64
CA ALA A 525 41.47 -17.26 -10.54
C ALA A 525 42.66 -16.45 -9.96
N ALA A 526 42.78 -16.35 -8.64
CA ALA A 526 43.87 -15.62 -8.01
C ALA A 526 45.15 -16.50 -7.84
N PRO A 527 46.34 -16.06 -8.29
CA PRO A 527 47.59 -16.84 -8.30
C PRO A 527 48.28 -16.96 -6.94
N PHE A 528 47.52 -16.91 -5.83
CA PHE A 528 48.06 -16.98 -4.47
C PHE A 528 48.03 -18.41 -3.92
N LYS A 529 48.90 -18.70 -2.95
CA LYS A 529 49.17 -20.06 -2.43
C LYS A 529 48.06 -20.60 -1.50
N ASN A 530 47.53 -19.76 -0.62
CA ASN A 530 46.73 -20.19 0.52
C ASN A 530 45.25 -20.35 0.12
N ARG A 531 44.80 -21.58 -0.12
CA ARG A 531 43.44 -21.86 -0.62
C ARG A 531 42.32 -21.25 0.23
N LYS A 532 42.52 -21.17 1.56
CA LYS A 532 41.50 -20.74 2.53
C LYS A 532 41.64 -19.30 3.04
N ALA A 533 42.78 -18.64 2.86
CA ALA A 533 42.92 -17.24 3.24
C ALA A 533 42.15 -16.31 2.28
N PRO A 534 41.62 -15.17 2.77
CA PRO A 534 40.92 -14.21 1.94
C PRO A 534 41.84 -13.57 0.91
N VAL A 535 41.28 -13.22 -0.25
CA VAL A 535 41.98 -12.44 -1.29
C VAL A 535 41.39 -11.04 -1.30
N THR A 536 42.22 -10.03 -0.99
CA THR A 536 41.79 -8.63 -1.03
C THR A 536 42.25 -7.99 -2.33
N ILE A 537 41.37 -7.20 -2.96
CA ILE A 537 41.72 -6.34 -4.10
C ILE A 537 41.26 -4.91 -3.78
N ALA A 538 42.17 -3.95 -3.86
CA ALA A 538 41.88 -2.52 -3.72
C ALA A 538 42.16 -1.78 -5.04
N SER A 539 41.36 -0.75 -5.34
CA SER A 539 41.47 0.08 -6.55
C SER A 539 40.67 1.39 -6.43
N ASP A 540 40.84 2.30 -7.38
CA ASP A 540 40.02 3.53 -7.47
C ASP A 540 38.59 3.24 -7.97
N ARG A 541 38.44 2.24 -8.84
CA ARG A 541 37.17 1.79 -9.42
C ARG A 541 37.12 0.27 -9.56
N ALA A 542 35.92 -0.29 -9.52
CA ALA A 542 35.67 -1.67 -9.94
C ALA A 542 34.31 -1.82 -10.66
N ILE A 543 34.22 -2.81 -11.52
CA ILE A 543 32.98 -3.29 -12.16
C ILE A 543 32.89 -4.79 -11.90
N VAL A 544 31.79 -5.26 -11.30
CA VAL A 544 31.57 -6.68 -10.98
C VAL A 544 30.32 -7.17 -11.71
N ARG A 545 30.49 -8.12 -12.63
CA ARG A 545 29.42 -8.74 -13.39
C ARG A 545 29.05 -10.07 -12.74
N HIS A 546 28.18 -10.01 -11.74
CA HIS A 546 27.92 -11.16 -10.87
C HIS A 546 27.33 -12.38 -11.61
N ARG A 547 26.66 -12.19 -12.76
CA ARG A 547 26.15 -13.30 -13.61
C ARG A 547 27.22 -13.99 -14.45
N GLU A 548 28.22 -13.25 -14.91
CA GLU A 548 29.38 -13.76 -15.64
C GLU A 548 30.45 -14.32 -14.68
N GLY A 549 30.43 -13.90 -13.42
CA GLY A 549 31.47 -14.24 -12.45
C GLY A 549 32.77 -13.42 -12.65
N ALA A 550 32.75 -12.42 -13.52
CA ALA A 550 33.90 -11.58 -13.86
C ALA A 550 33.92 -10.27 -13.04
N ALA A 551 35.13 -9.78 -12.75
CA ALA A 551 35.36 -8.50 -12.07
C ALA A 551 36.57 -7.76 -12.65
N LYS A 552 36.38 -6.48 -12.99
CA LYS A 552 37.40 -5.57 -13.51
C LYS A 552 37.71 -4.47 -12.50
N TYR A 553 38.97 -4.36 -12.10
CA TYR A 553 39.50 -3.36 -11.16
C TYR A 553 40.41 -2.40 -11.91
N GLN A 554 40.29 -1.10 -11.65
CA GLN A 554 41.01 -0.05 -12.39
C GLN A 554 41.47 1.09 -11.48
N GLY A 555 42.67 1.61 -11.76
CA GLY A 555 43.31 2.68 -11.00
C GLY A 555 43.97 2.15 -9.73
N ASN A 556 45.30 2.32 -9.63
CA ASN A 556 46.13 1.99 -8.46
C ASN A 556 45.85 0.58 -7.87
N VAL A 557 45.67 -0.41 -8.75
CA VAL A 557 45.13 -1.70 -8.32
C VAL A 557 46.17 -2.50 -7.54
N ARG A 558 45.78 -3.04 -6.39
CA ARG A 558 46.56 -4.02 -5.63
C ARG A 558 45.68 -5.21 -5.23
N ALA A 559 46.02 -6.40 -5.72
CA ALA A 559 45.53 -7.67 -5.19
C ALA A 559 46.56 -8.24 -4.18
N TRP A 560 46.11 -8.86 -3.09
CA TRP A 560 47.00 -9.55 -2.15
C TRP A 560 46.30 -10.63 -1.32
N GLN A 561 47.10 -11.58 -0.85
CA GLN A 561 46.74 -12.62 0.12
C GLN A 561 47.96 -12.86 1.01
N ASP A 562 47.75 -12.83 2.33
CA ASP A 562 48.84 -12.85 3.32
C ASP A 562 49.90 -11.78 2.94
N ASP A 563 51.18 -12.14 2.74
CA ASP A 563 52.23 -11.22 2.26
C ASP A 563 52.31 -11.10 0.72
N ASP A 564 51.83 -12.10 -0.01
CA ASP A 564 51.94 -12.19 -1.48
C ASP A 564 51.04 -11.13 -2.14
N PHE A 565 51.54 -10.44 -3.18
CA PHE A 565 50.78 -9.37 -3.85
C PHE A 565 50.97 -9.31 -5.36
N ILE A 566 50.01 -8.67 -6.03
CA ILE A 566 50.10 -8.15 -7.40
C ILE A 566 49.64 -6.69 -7.39
N ARG A 567 50.32 -5.82 -8.13
CA ARG A 567 49.92 -4.45 -8.46
C ARG A 567 49.91 -4.26 -9.96
N ALA A 568 49.03 -3.39 -10.47
CA ALA A 568 48.95 -2.95 -11.86
C ALA A 568 47.99 -1.75 -11.97
N ASP A 569 47.91 -1.10 -13.13
CA ASP A 569 46.88 -0.06 -13.35
C ASP A 569 45.48 -0.66 -13.57
N ASN A 570 45.43 -1.91 -14.06
CA ASN A 570 44.20 -2.70 -14.21
C ASN A 570 44.43 -4.15 -13.77
N ILE A 571 43.42 -4.76 -13.13
CA ILE A 571 43.35 -6.22 -12.95
C ILE A 571 41.94 -6.69 -13.32
N GLU A 572 41.85 -7.69 -14.19
CA GLU A 572 40.64 -8.43 -14.52
C GLU A 572 40.74 -9.84 -13.93
N LEU A 573 39.65 -10.30 -13.30
CA LEU A 573 39.54 -11.60 -12.65
C LEU A 573 38.27 -12.29 -13.18
N ASP A 574 38.44 -13.45 -13.79
CA ASP A 574 37.35 -14.25 -14.35
C ASP A 574 37.23 -15.59 -13.60
N LYS A 575 36.04 -15.87 -13.05
CA LYS A 575 35.75 -17.09 -12.29
C LYS A 575 35.38 -18.30 -13.16
N GLY A 576 34.92 -18.07 -14.39
CA GLY A 576 34.60 -19.12 -15.37
C GLY A 576 35.87 -19.66 -16.04
N GLU A 577 36.68 -18.75 -16.60
CA GLU A 577 37.99 -19.04 -17.20
C GLU A 577 39.08 -19.31 -16.13
N ARG A 578 38.76 -19.12 -14.85
CA ARG A 578 39.65 -19.32 -13.68
C ARG A 578 40.98 -18.58 -13.86
N SER A 579 40.92 -17.33 -14.32
CA SER A 579 42.07 -16.56 -14.79
C SER A 579 42.13 -15.15 -14.21
N MET A 580 43.34 -14.60 -14.14
CA MET A 580 43.59 -13.22 -13.74
C MET A 580 44.54 -12.57 -14.74
N THR A 581 44.13 -11.46 -15.35
CA THR A 581 44.98 -10.61 -16.19
C THR A 581 45.28 -9.31 -15.44
N ALA A 582 46.55 -9.02 -15.20
CA ALA A 582 47.03 -7.72 -14.74
C ALA A 582 47.71 -6.98 -15.90
N SER A 583 47.45 -5.69 -16.08
CA SER A 583 48.02 -4.91 -17.19
C SER A 583 48.39 -3.48 -16.83
N ASN A 584 49.49 -3.05 -17.46
CA ASN A 584 50.30 -1.86 -17.22
C ASN A 584 50.93 -1.83 -15.82
N ASN A 585 52.23 -1.49 -15.77
CA ASN A 585 52.99 -1.32 -14.52
C ASN A 585 52.88 -2.53 -13.56
N VAL A 586 52.87 -3.74 -14.10
CA VAL A 586 52.63 -4.96 -13.31
C VAL A 586 53.80 -5.21 -12.38
N GLN A 587 53.52 -5.45 -11.10
CA GLN A 587 54.49 -5.84 -10.08
C GLN A 587 53.90 -6.94 -9.20
N SER A 588 54.51 -8.11 -9.15
CA SER A 588 54.13 -9.19 -8.23
C SER A 588 55.24 -9.52 -7.23
N ALA A 589 54.85 -10.14 -6.12
CA ALA A 589 55.76 -10.69 -5.13
C ALA A 589 55.22 -12.01 -4.56
N TYR A 590 56.07 -13.04 -4.56
CA TYR A 590 55.87 -14.31 -3.87
C TYR A 590 56.83 -14.36 -2.69
N TYR A 591 56.36 -14.06 -1.49
CA TYR A 591 57.17 -13.97 -0.28
C TYR A 591 57.50 -15.34 0.31
N ASN A 592 56.52 -16.26 0.34
CA ASN A 592 56.66 -17.58 0.95
C ASN A 592 57.40 -18.61 0.07
N PHE A 593 58.48 -18.15 -0.56
CA PHE A 593 59.39 -18.95 -1.39
C PHE A 593 60.54 -19.52 -0.54
N GLU A 594 60.47 -20.81 -0.23
CA GLU A 594 61.56 -21.56 0.40
C GLU A 594 62.64 -21.91 -0.65
N ARG A 595 63.82 -21.30 -0.57
CA ARG A 595 65.02 -21.74 -1.30
C ARG A 595 65.84 -22.68 -0.42
N LYS A 596 66.44 -23.73 -1.00
CA LYS A 596 67.47 -24.53 -0.30
C LYS A 596 68.75 -23.69 -0.21
N VAL A 597 69.38 -23.71 0.95
CA VAL A 597 70.71 -23.15 1.22
C VAL A 597 71.62 -24.32 1.66
N GLU A 598 72.91 -24.08 1.86
CA GLU A 598 73.90 -25.11 2.20
C GLU A 598 73.41 -26.14 3.26
N LYS A 599 73.80 -27.40 3.06
CA LYS A 599 73.58 -28.52 4.00
C LYS A 599 72.12 -28.72 4.43
N GLY A 600 71.17 -28.42 3.54
CA GLY A 600 69.74 -28.72 3.74
C GLY A 600 68.98 -27.68 4.57
N ARG A 601 69.63 -26.56 4.94
CA ARG A 601 68.94 -25.38 5.47
C ARG A 601 67.97 -24.85 4.41
N LYS A 602 66.83 -24.29 4.85
CA LYS A 602 65.91 -23.54 3.99
C LYS A 602 65.88 -22.09 4.44
N GLU A 603 65.81 -21.18 3.49
CA GLU A 603 65.59 -19.75 3.76
C GLU A 603 64.46 -19.22 2.89
N ILE A 604 63.77 -18.19 3.39
CA ILE A 604 62.63 -17.57 2.72
C ILE A 604 63.18 -16.35 1.96
N ILE A 605 63.29 -16.46 0.63
CA ILE A 605 63.86 -15.41 -0.21
C ILE A 605 62.81 -14.97 -1.25
N PRO A 606 62.15 -13.81 -1.05
CA PRO A 606 61.03 -13.37 -1.87
C PRO A 606 61.42 -13.20 -3.34
N VAL A 607 60.56 -13.70 -4.22
CA VAL A 607 60.66 -13.51 -5.68
C VAL A 607 59.75 -12.36 -6.08
N PHE A 608 60.32 -11.30 -6.63
CA PHE A 608 59.59 -10.18 -7.23
C PHE A 608 59.61 -10.31 -8.76
N ALA A 609 58.53 -9.96 -9.44
CA ALA A 609 58.51 -9.85 -10.90
C ALA A 609 57.79 -8.57 -11.36
N GLY A 610 58.39 -7.86 -12.31
CA GLY A 610 57.76 -6.74 -13.02
C GLY A 610 57.56 -7.05 -14.50
N ALA A 611 56.50 -6.52 -15.12
CA ALA A 611 56.21 -6.64 -16.55
C ALA A 611 55.17 -5.59 -17.03
N ASP A 612 54.96 -5.48 -18.34
CA ASP A 612 53.85 -4.69 -18.92
C ASP A 612 52.50 -5.40 -18.76
N ARG A 613 52.48 -6.75 -18.81
CA ARG A 613 51.32 -7.60 -18.60
C ARG A 613 51.68 -8.85 -17.80
N MET A 614 50.75 -9.35 -16.98
CA MET A 614 50.76 -10.72 -16.48
C MET A 614 49.39 -11.38 -16.71
N THR A 615 49.39 -12.64 -17.12
CA THR A 615 48.17 -13.46 -17.28
C THR A 615 48.35 -14.79 -16.55
N TYR A 616 47.55 -15.05 -15.52
CA TYR A 616 47.51 -16.31 -14.80
C TYR A 616 46.32 -17.18 -15.21
N THR A 617 46.53 -18.50 -15.29
CA THR A 617 45.46 -19.49 -15.51
C THR A 617 45.57 -20.66 -14.52
N ASP A 618 44.49 -20.96 -13.80
CA ASP A 618 44.44 -22.07 -12.83
C ASP A 618 44.48 -23.46 -13.48
N ALA A 619 44.04 -23.57 -14.74
CA ALA A 619 44.06 -24.82 -15.52
C ALA A 619 45.49 -25.33 -15.77
N ASN A 620 46.42 -24.43 -16.12
CA ASN A 620 47.83 -24.76 -16.35
C ASN A 620 48.72 -24.49 -15.11
N ARG A 621 48.19 -23.76 -14.12
CA ARG A 621 48.93 -23.20 -12.98
C ARG A 621 50.20 -22.45 -13.41
N THR A 622 50.02 -21.58 -14.41
CA THR A 622 51.07 -20.72 -14.94
C THR A 622 50.66 -19.26 -14.86
N ALA A 623 51.61 -18.40 -14.50
CA ALA A 623 51.55 -16.96 -14.69
C ALA A 623 52.55 -16.58 -15.79
N VAL A 624 52.02 -16.13 -16.93
CA VAL A 624 52.81 -15.63 -18.07
C VAL A 624 52.99 -14.12 -17.90
N TYR A 625 54.23 -13.66 -17.90
CA TYR A 625 54.63 -12.26 -17.85
C TYR A 625 55.15 -11.86 -19.23
N ASP A 626 54.67 -10.74 -19.78
CA ASP A 626 55.05 -10.27 -21.12
C ASP A 626 55.31 -8.76 -21.10
N GLY A 627 56.33 -8.33 -21.86
CA GLY A 627 56.76 -6.94 -21.96
C GLY A 627 57.63 -6.52 -20.76
N ALA A 628 58.82 -5.96 -21.05
CA ALA A 628 59.79 -5.43 -20.08
C ALA A 628 59.98 -6.29 -18.81
N VAL A 629 60.08 -7.62 -18.95
CA VAL A 629 60.02 -8.54 -17.83
C VAL A 629 61.31 -8.45 -17.00
N LYS A 630 61.17 -8.19 -15.70
CA LYS A 630 62.28 -8.10 -14.74
C LYS A 630 61.94 -8.86 -13.46
N ILE A 631 62.55 -10.03 -13.28
CA ILE A 631 62.41 -10.89 -12.10
C ILE A 631 63.60 -10.66 -11.18
N ARG A 632 63.39 -10.58 -9.86
CA ARG A 632 64.44 -10.39 -8.86
C ARG A 632 64.24 -11.31 -7.65
N GLN A 633 65.30 -11.99 -7.22
CA GLN A 633 65.32 -12.80 -6.01
C GLN A 633 66.60 -12.52 -5.21
N GLY A 634 66.47 -11.91 -4.04
CA GLY A 634 67.63 -11.44 -3.27
C GLY A 634 68.45 -10.40 -4.06
N THR A 635 69.71 -10.73 -4.35
CA THR A 635 70.62 -10.00 -5.23
C THR A 635 70.39 -10.24 -6.72
N ASP A 636 69.80 -11.37 -7.07
CA ASP A 636 69.86 -11.91 -8.42
C ASP A 636 68.70 -11.36 -9.25
N THR A 637 68.96 -11.03 -10.51
CA THR A 637 67.99 -10.42 -11.43
C THR A 637 68.00 -11.16 -12.77
N ILE A 638 66.82 -11.38 -13.36
CA ILE A 638 66.62 -11.92 -14.71
C ILE A 638 65.75 -10.93 -15.48
N GLU A 639 66.24 -10.49 -16.64
CA GLU A 639 65.51 -9.61 -17.57
C GLU A 639 65.23 -10.35 -18.88
N SER A 640 64.04 -10.19 -19.45
CA SER A 640 63.62 -10.79 -20.74
C SER A 640 62.43 -10.05 -21.35
N LEU A 641 62.01 -10.43 -22.56
CA LEU A 641 60.76 -9.91 -23.14
C LEU A 641 59.52 -10.71 -22.69
N SER A 642 59.69 -11.95 -22.25
CA SER A 642 58.60 -12.82 -21.75
C SER A 642 59.14 -13.81 -20.69
N ALA A 643 58.32 -14.21 -19.73
CA ALA A 643 58.63 -15.29 -18.79
C ALA A 643 57.38 -16.04 -18.31
N VAL A 644 57.49 -17.36 -18.17
CA VAL A 644 56.43 -18.21 -17.62
C VAL A 644 56.85 -18.70 -16.23
N ALA A 645 56.11 -18.30 -15.20
CA ALA A 645 56.23 -18.85 -13.85
C ALA A 645 55.25 -20.02 -13.68
N THR A 646 55.72 -21.18 -13.25
CA THR A 646 54.93 -22.42 -13.12
C THR A 646 54.78 -22.81 -11.65
N MET A 647 53.56 -23.17 -11.24
CA MET A 647 53.25 -23.55 -9.86
C MET A 647 52.77 -25.00 -9.71
N ASP A 648 52.98 -25.58 -8.53
CA ASP A 648 52.48 -26.92 -8.16
C ASP A 648 50.97 -26.94 -7.84
N GLU A 649 50.45 -28.10 -7.44
CA GLU A 649 49.07 -28.28 -7.00
C GLU A 649 48.66 -27.47 -5.74
N ASN A 650 49.63 -26.95 -5.00
CA ASN A 650 49.45 -26.07 -3.85
C ASN A 650 49.68 -24.60 -4.21
N ASN A 651 49.83 -24.29 -5.50
CA ASN A 651 50.23 -23.00 -6.07
C ASN A 651 51.55 -22.45 -5.50
N LYS A 652 52.47 -23.33 -5.06
CA LYS A 652 53.86 -22.94 -4.78
C LYS A 652 54.63 -22.87 -6.10
N LEU A 653 55.39 -21.80 -6.30
CA LEU A 653 56.28 -21.62 -7.45
C LEU A 653 57.33 -22.75 -7.50
N VAL A 654 57.42 -23.46 -8.63
CA VAL A 654 58.35 -24.59 -8.85
C VAL A 654 59.30 -24.40 -10.03
N GLY A 655 59.05 -23.44 -10.91
CA GLY A 655 60.00 -23.08 -11.97
C GLY A 655 59.67 -21.75 -12.66
N ILE A 656 60.65 -21.20 -13.37
CA ILE A 656 60.53 -19.98 -14.18
C ILE A 656 61.23 -20.21 -15.53
N THR A 657 60.52 -20.04 -16.63
CA THR A 657 61.07 -20.07 -17.99
C THR A 657 61.06 -18.67 -18.59
N ALA A 658 62.18 -17.94 -18.50
CA ALA A 658 62.37 -16.67 -19.18
C ALA A 658 62.78 -16.91 -20.65
N SER A 659 62.26 -16.12 -21.60
CA SER A 659 62.50 -16.29 -23.03
C SER A 659 62.60 -14.95 -23.77
N LYS A 660 63.39 -14.94 -24.86
CA LYS A 660 63.72 -13.81 -25.75
C LYS A 660 64.57 -12.75 -25.03
N ASN A 661 65.81 -12.56 -25.52
CA ASN A 661 66.80 -11.59 -25.00
C ASN A 661 67.02 -11.70 -23.49
N VAL A 662 67.28 -12.91 -22.99
CA VAL A 662 67.41 -13.16 -21.55
C VAL A 662 68.76 -12.66 -21.05
N VAL A 663 68.75 -11.88 -19.97
CA VAL A 663 69.94 -11.40 -19.25
C VAL A 663 69.78 -11.73 -17.76
N MET A 664 70.59 -12.66 -17.25
CA MET A 664 70.71 -12.91 -15.80
C MET A 664 71.90 -12.13 -15.24
N THR A 665 71.73 -11.49 -14.09
CA THR A 665 72.76 -10.72 -13.38
C THR A 665 72.78 -11.10 -11.90
N GLN A 666 73.97 -11.33 -11.36
CA GLN A 666 74.28 -11.55 -9.94
C GLN A 666 75.44 -10.59 -9.57
N PRO A 667 75.81 -10.39 -8.29
CA PRO A 667 76.72 -9.31 -7.88
C PRO A 667 78.02 -9.17 -8.70
N ASN A 668 78.68 -10.30 -9.00
CA ASN A 668 79.93 -10.34 -9.78
C ASN A 668 79.78 -11.12 -11.11
N ARG A 669 78.55 -11.33 -11.61
CA ARG A 669 78.30 -12.21 -12.76
C ARG A 669 77.19 -11.74 -13.68
N ARG A 670 77.32 -12.04 -14.96
CA ARG A 670 76.30 -11.75 -15.98
C ARG A 670 76.24 -12.84 -17.03
N ALA A 671 75.05 -13.35 -17.31
CA ALA A 671 74.81 -14.37 -18.33
C ALA A 671 73.71 -13.95 -19.31
N THR A 672 73.86 -14.30 -20.59
CA THR A 672 72.98 -13.86 -21.68
C THR A 672 72.66 -15.00 -22.64
N GLY A 673 71.40 -15.13 -23.07
CA GLY A 673 70.94 -16.16 -24.01
C GLY A 673 69.50 -15.95 -24.48
N ASP A 674 68.96 -16.92 -25.21
CA ASP A 674 67.62 -16.85 -25.82
C ASP A 674 66.53 -17.39 -24.87
N GLN A 675 66.86 -18.34 -24.00
CA GLN A 675 65.96 -18.91 -23.01
C GLN A 675 66.71 -19.31 -21.74
N LEU A 676 66.09 -19.10 -20.57
CA LEU A 676 66.55 -19.57 -19.27
C LEU A 676 65.43 -20.33 -18.57
N ILE A 677 65.70 -21.56 -18.15
CA ILE A 677 64.80 -22.40 -17.35
C ILE A 677 65.39 -22.55 -15.95
N TYR A 678 64.77 -21.92 -14.95
CA TYR A 678 65.10 -22.08 -13.54
C TYR A 678 64.18 -23.12 -12.88
N THR A 679 64.77 -24.10 -12.20
CA THR A 679 64.03 -25.19 -11.51
C THR A 679 64.27 -25.12 -10.01
N VAL A 680 63.20 -24.90 -9.23
CA VAL A 680 63.26 -24.59 -7.79
C VAL A 680 63.68 -25.80 -6.94
N ALA A 681 63.41 -27.02 -7.40
CA ALA A 681 63.78 -28.24 -6.68
C ALA A 681 65.30 -28.44 -6.58
N ASP A 682 66.01 -28.05 -7.62
CA ASP A 682 67.45 -28.30 -7.85
C ASP A 682 68.30 -27.04 -7.66
N ASP A 683 67.66 -25.86 -7.66
CA ASP A 683 68.29 -24.54 -7.60
C ASP A 683 69.26 -24.25 -8.77
N THR A 684 68.91 -24.77 -9.94
CA THR A 684 69.68 -24.62 -11.19
C THR A 684 68.93 -23.75 -12.20
N ALA A 685 69.67 -22.88 -12.90
CA ALA A 685 69.18 -22.14 -14.07
C ALA A 685 69.91 -22.62 -15.33
N VAL A 686 69.19 -23.27 -16.24
CA VAL A 686 69.71 -23.73 -17.53
C VAL A 686 69.47 -22.65 -18.58
N LEU A 687 70.55 -22.05 -19.09
CA LEU A 687 70.55 -20.99 -20.09
C LEU A 687 70.95 -21.56 -21.46
N THR A 688 70.14 -21.33 -22.49
CA THR A 688 70.36 -21.80 -23.86
C THR A 688 70.25 -20.65 -24.86
N GLY A 689 70.80 -20.85 -26.07
CA GLY A 689 70.69 -19.91 -27.18
C GLY A 689 71.76 -20.10 -28.24
N ASP A 690 71.81 -19.20 -29.22
CA ASP A 690 72.90 -19.18 -30.20
C ASP A 690 74.20 -18.61 -29.60
N LEU A 691 74.89 -19.47 -28.83
CA LEU A 691 76.00 -19.14 -27.93
C LEU A 691 75.59 -18.35 -26.68
N ALA A 692 74.79 -19.01 -25.84
CA ALA A 692 74.64 -18.65 -24.44
C ALA A 692 76.01 -18.36 -23.81
N THR A 693 76.14 -17.20 -23.17
CA THR A 693 77.39 -16.65 -22.65
C THR A 693 77.24 -16.35 -21.17
N ALA A 694 78.22 -16.73 -20.34
CA ALA A 694 78.30 -16.33 -18.93
C ALA A 694 79.68 -15.73 -18.62
N GLU A 695 79.67 -14.56 -18.00
CA GLU A 695 80.83 -13.84 -17.50
C GLU A 695 80.86 -13.92 -15.97
N ASP A 696 81.97 -14.43 -15.44
CA ASP A 696 82.23 -14.66 -14.02
C ASP A 696 83.45 -13.82 -13.62
N LEU A 697 83.21 -12.63 -13.06
CA LEU A 697 84.26 -11.65 -12.78
C LEU A 697 85.22 -12.14 -11.68
N ASP A 698 84.71 -12.93 -10.71
CA ASP A 698 85.51 -13.55 -9.65
C ASP A 698 86.60 -14.48 -10.20
N LYS A 699 86.34 -15.12 -11.35
CA LYS A 699 87.28 -16.02 -12.05
C LYS A 699 87.90 -15.39 -13.30
N GLN A 700 87.60 -14.11 -13.54
CA GLN A 700 87.89 -13.36 -14.77
C GLN A 700 87.60 -14.16 -16.06
N ALA A 701 86.48 -14.90 -16.07
CA ALA A 701 86.22 -15.94 -17.06
C ALA A 701 84.96 -15.65 -17.87
N VAL A 702 85.05 -15.77 -19.20
CA VAL A 702 83.90 -15.76 -20.12
C VAL A 702 83.72 -17.15 -20.71
N THR A 703 82.62 -17.81 -20.38
CA THR A 703 82.23 -19.14 -20.85
C THR A 703 81.13 -19.02 -21.90
N LYS A 704 81.29 -19.68 -23.06
CA LYS A 704 80.27 -19.75 -24.12
C LYS A 704 79.94 -21.20 -24.49
N SER A 705 78.65 -21.51 -24.65
CA SER A 705 78.13 -22.82 -25.03
C SER A 705 76.76 -22.70 -25.72
N ALA A 706 76.27 -23.77 -26.35
CA ALA A 706 74.86 -23.88 -26.74
C ALA A 706 73.93 -23.99 -25.50
N LYS A 707 74.45 -24.58 -24.41
CA LYS A 707 73.77 -24.78 -23.12
C LYS A 707 74.74 -24.56 -21.97
N LEU A 708 74.36 -23.69 -21.03
CA LEU A 708 75.05 -23.44 -19.77
C LEU A 708 74.11 -23.81 -18.61
N THR A 709 74.63 -24.46 -17.57
CA THR A 709 73.88 -24.73 -16.33
C THR A 709 74.53 -23.96 -15.20
N LEU A 710 73.77 -23.01 -14.65
CA LEU A 710 74.18 -22.15 -13.53
C LEU A 710 73.60 -22.78 -12.25
N HIS A 711 74.47 -23.29 -11.38
CA HIS A 711 74.10 -23.80 -10.07
C HIS A 711 74.14 -22.62 -9.10
N LEU A 712 72.97 -22.21 -8.59
CA LEU A 712 72.83 -20.92 -7.91
C LEU A 712 73.24 -20.97 -6.42
N ALA A 713 73.38 -22.17 -5.85
CA ALA A 713 73.72 -22.38 -4.44
C ALA A 713 75.23 -22.46 -4.17
N ASP A 714 76.01 -23.09 -5.05
CA ASP A 714 77.47 -23.26 -4.94
C ASP A 714 78.25 -22.34 -5.91
N ALA A 715 77.53 -21.49 -6.65
CA ALA A 715 78.06 -20.59 -7.66
C ALA A 715 78.90 -21.30 -8.75
N ARG A 716 78.52 -22.52 -9.14
CA ARG A 716 79.17 -23.33 -10.18
C ARG A 716 78.52 -23.14 -11.55
N ILE A 717 79.33 -23.21 -12.62
CA ILE A 717 78.90 -23.09 -14.01
C ILE A 717 79.36 -24.33 -14.76
N GLU A 718 78.43 -25.06 -15.36
CA GLU A 718 78.68 -26.20 -16.25
C GLU A 718 78.32 -25.82 -17.70
N ALA A 719 79.06 -26.35 -18.68
CA ALA A 719 78.91 -26.00 -20.09
C ALA A 719 78.87 -27.28 -20.93
N ASN A 720 77.68 -27.61 -21.45
CA ASN A 720 77.42 -28.85 -22.18
C ASN A 720 77.04 -28.54 -23.63
N ASP A 721 77.48 -29.39 -24.57
CA ASP A 721 77.02 -29.39 -25.95
C ASP A 721 76.26 -30.69 -26.23
N ASP A 722 74.97 -30.69 -25.90
CA ASP A 722 74.06 -31.81 -26.20
C ASP A 722 73.64 -31.85 -27.69
N SER A 723 74.21 -30.98 -28.55
CA SER A 723 73.84 -30.87 -29.96
C SER A 723 74.71 -31.76 -30.85
N GLY A 724 74.07 -32.51 -31.76
CA GLY A 724 74.76 -33.41 -32.69
C GLY A 724 75.71 -32.71 -33.68
N ASN A 725 75.71 -31.37 -33.74
CA ASN A 725 76.55 -30.53 -34.59
C ASN A 725 77.48 -29.64 -33.76
N LYS A 726 78.48 -30.27 -33.11
CA LYS A 726 79.64 -29.71 -32.37
C LYS A 726 79.75 -28.17 -32.34
N LYS A 727 78.97 -27.50 -31.47
CA LYS A 727 79.18 -26.09 -31.11
C LYS A 727 80.21 -26.00 -30.00
N ARG A 728 81.49 -25.90 -30.38
CA ARG A 728 82.65 -25.82 -29.46
C ARG A 728 82.39 -24.90 -28.26
N VAL A 729 82.31 -25.50 -27.07
CA VAL A 729 82.40 -24.77 -25.79
C VAL A 729 83.70 -23.96 -25.79
N LYS A 730 83.61 -22.68 -25.42
CA LYS A 730 84.77 -21.78 -25.32
C LYS A 730 84.75 -21.04 -23.99
N THR A 731 85.59 -21.47 -23.05
CA THR A 731 85.96 -20.68 -21.87
C THR A 731 87.21 -19.87 -22.20
N THR A 732 87.19 -18.57 -21.87
CA THR A 732 88.33 -17.67 -22.02
C THR A 732 88.57 -16.99 -20.68
N HIS A 733 89.73 -17.24 -20.07
CA HIS A 733 90.16 -16.51 -18.87
C HIS A 733 90.95 -15.28 -19.29
N ARG A 734 90.77 -14.17 -18.57
CA ARG A 734 91.69 -13.04 -18.60
C ARG A 734 92.91 -13.42 -17.78
N ILE A 735 94.09 -13.28 -18.38
CA ILE A 735 95.37 -13.32 -17.69
C ILE A 735 95.86 -11.87 -17.59
N HIS A 736 96.50 -11.53 -16.48
CA HIS A 736 97.40 -10.39 -16.37
C HIS A 736 98.79 -10.94 -16.04
N ASP A 737 99.80 -10.30 -16.62
CA ASP A 737 101.19 -10.36 -16.16
C ASP A 737 101.39 -9.41 -14.96
#